data_AF-A0AA38BYJ8-F1
#
_entry.id   AF-A0AA38BYJ8-F1
#
_cell.length_a   1.000
_cell.length_b   1.000
_cell.length_c   1.000
_cell.angle_alpha   90.00
_cell.angle_beta   90.00
_cell.angle_gamma   90.00
#
_symmetry.space_group_name_H-M   'P 1'
#
loop_
_entity.id
_entity.type
_entity.pdbx_description
1 polymer ?
#
loop_
_entity_poly.entity_id
_entity_poly.type
_entity_poly.pdbx_seq_one_letter_code
_entity_poly.pdbx_strand_id
1 'polypeptide(L)'
;WKANPVEFDSVFNRSRHTFAFGSPDILPIFCGGLNHCSWNSYPHEYEDFATDASFLDEWSFDHFHGLLNKSNEDPTLKKLLRQDKLVIFLHLLGCDTNGHAHRPYSSIYLNNVKVVDKGIEETYSLIEEYFKDNQTAYIFTADHGMSDKGSHGDGHPTNTETPLVAWGAGIQKPKFATPKSTVDTGLRFVDEHTHDMPTPFEWGLESIERVDVNQADIAPLMTILLGLPSPMNSVGSLPMDYLALDKEEQAEAAFANAKQILNQFLRKSQLKQSRSLHFRPFGPLSNHHTIVKEIEKLISAGKYEAALLSAQELITLSLAGLHYFQTYDWFALMTTITMGYLGWMVYIVLHVLKCYTSFLVTPYETRLKAGAKEVRSKRVRILGGLLMGTFSIILLIEHSPPLYHIYLALAIFLWTEIISDGSSLQAIWRALQVSKLISIAKLITTCIVSFFILELLVSSFFERRVYSGVFLIAGIIGAVVVSCNTPGLSMVPAFVWASCWFLSGFTLMPVQIPDNTQLVVGSGIVVVLIAICARLFDCMLPKQDAWRPIVSGLKRKGDGSWKLFYLQVFLVLLSSGMVWISTTHRAQKRQLLVFHQLINWSLAGISLPFSKQSSGSMTLYMPIDVSYVRKYEVLKESQMVIFDKLSTQK
;
A
#
# COMPACT_ATOMS: atom_id res chain seq x y z
N TRP A 1 10.83 -12.72 0.30
CA TRP A 1 11.32 -11.35 -0.02
C TRP A 1 12.78 -11.47 -0.44
N LYS A 2 13.27 -10.80 -1.49
CA LYS A 2 14.73 -10.73 -1.71
C LYS A 2 15.36 -9.89 -0.59
N ALA A 3 16.54 -10.31 -0.13
CA ALA A 3 17.33 -9.65 0.91
C ALA A 3 17.26 -8.11 0.79
N ASN A 4 17.09 -7.43 1.93
CA ASN A 4 17.00 -5.97 1.97
C ASN A 4 18.21 -5.37 1.21
N PRO A 5 18.00 -4.58 0.14
CA PRO A 5 19.12 -4.05 -0.66
C PRO A 5 19.97 -3.03 0.10
N VAL A 6 19.52 -2.61 1.29
CA VAL A 6 20.21 -1.65 2.14
C VAL A 6 20.63 -2.34 3.43
N GLU A 7 21.93 -2.46 3.63
CA GLU A 7 22.48 -2.83 4.93
C GLU A 7 22.16 -1.71 5.95
N PHE A 8 21.69 -2.11 7.12
CA PHE A 8 21.39 -1.20 8.21
C PHE A 8 21.86 -1.79 9.54
N ASP A 9 22.16 -0.89 10.47
CA ASP A 9 22.51 -1.25 11.83
C ASP A 9 21.25 -1.41 12.68
N SER A 10 21.20 -2.50 13.45
CA SER A 10 20.06 -2.87 14.30
C SER A 10 20.53 -3.18 15.72
N VAL A 11 19.59 -3.48 16.62
CA VAL A 11 19.89 -3.93 17.99
C VAL A 11 20.78 -5.19 17.97
N PHE A 12 20.62 -6.04 16.95
CA PHE A 12 21.32 -7.32 16.78
C PHE A 12 22.82 -7.06 16.53
N ASN A 13 23.14 -6.07 15.69
CA ASN A 13 24.51 -5.61 15.45
C ASN A 13 25.19 -5.10 16.73
N ARG A 14 24.41 -4.51 17.65
CA ARG A 14 24.88 -3.91 18.90
C ARG A 14 24.93 -4.89 20.08
N SER A 15 24.18 -5.99 20.00
CA SER A 15 24.17 -7.06 20.99
C SER A 15 25.53 -7.77 21.07
N ARG A 16 25.79 -8.44 22.19
CA ARG A 16 26.99 -9.28 22.33
C ARG A 16 26.85 -10.58 21.53
N HIS A 17 25.67 -11.17 21.58
CA HIS A 17 25.30 -12.32 20.78
C HIS A 17 23.79 -12.32 20.56
N THR A 18 23.34 -12.81 19.41
CA THR A 18 21.91 -13.01 19.14
C THR A 18 21.60 -14.48 18.83
N PHE A 19 20.53 -15.01 19.40
CA PHE A 19 19.89 -16.24 18.95
C PHE A 19 18.59 -15.91 18.23
N ALA A 20 18.39 -16.45 17.03
CA ALA A 20 17.19 -16.14 16.26
C ALA A 20 16.58 -17.34 15.52
N PHE A 21 15.25 -17.48 15.59
CA PHE A 21 14.49 -18.57 14.96
C PHE A 21 13.23 -18.03 14.27
N GLY A 22 12.89 -18.58 13.09
CA GLY A 22 11.73 -18.17 12.31
C GLY A 22 11.96 -18.13 10.81
N SER A 23 11.37 -17.13 10.13
CA SER A 23 11.27 -17.13 8.67
C SER A 23 12.62 -16.97 7.96
N PRO A 24 12.87 -17.73 6.89
CA PRO A 24 14.03 -17.56 6.02
C PRO A 24 14.04 -16.21 5.28
N ASP A 25 12.93 -15.49 5.23
CA ASP A 25 12.86 -14.16 4.63
C ASP A 25 13.34 -13.04 5.57
N ILE A 26 13.21 -13.24 6.89
CA ILE A 26 13.45 -12.19 7.89
C ILE A 26 14.79 -12.37 8.60
N LEU A 27 15.12 -13.58 9.03
CA LEU A 27 16.34 -13.80 9.80
C LEU A 27 17.63 -13.38 9.06
N PRO A 28 17.80 -13.66 7.75
CA PRO A 28 19.01 -13.23 7.05
C PRO A 28 19.17 -11.71 6.99
N ILE A 29 18.09 -10.93 7.05
CA ILE A 29 18.14 -9.46 7.05
C ILE A 29 18.89 -8.95 8.28
N PHE A 30 18.63 -9.54 9.46
CA PHE A 30 19.24 -9.12 10.71
C PHE A 30 20.54 -9.87 11.04
N CYS A 31 20.61 -11.16 10.70
CA CYS A 31 21.69 -12.04 11.14
C CYS A 31 22.64 -12.53 10.04
N GLY A 32 22.27 -12.43 8.76
CA GLY A 32 23.04 -13.00 7.66
C GLY A 32 24.46 -12.45 7.53
N GLY A 33 24.67 -11.19 7.94
CA GLY A 33 25.99 -10.53 7.95
C GLY A 33 26.70 -10.52 9.32
N LEU A 34 26.15 -11.15 10.36
CA LEU A 34 26.67 -11.05 11.72
C LEU A 34 27.39 -12.34 12.15
N ASN A 35 28.67 -12.21 12.50
CA ASN A 35 29.47 -13.32 13.02
C ASN A 35 29.06 -13.74 14.45
N HIS A 36 28.37 -12.86 15.18
CA HIS A 36 27.87 -13.06 16.54
C HIS A 36 26.34 -13.27 16.58
N CYS A 37 25.77 -13.86 15.53
CA CYS A 37 24.40 -14.35 15.55
C CYS A 37 24.36 -15.86 15.26
N SER A 38 23.70 -16.62 16.12
CA SER A 38 23.39 -18.03 15.91
C SER A 38 21.91 -18.16 15.57
N TRP A 39 21.60 -18.40 14.30
CA TRP A 39 20.22 -18.41 13.82
C TRP A 39 19.93 -19.64 12.98
N ASN A 40 18.65 -20.02 12.93
CA ASN A 40 18.18 -21.08 12.06
C ASN A 40 16.77 -20.73 11.55
N SER A 41 16.49 -21.04 10.30
CA SER A 41 15.17 -20.88 9.69
C SER A 41 14.63 -22.20 9.18
N TYR A 42 13.31 -22.34 9.14
CA TYR A 42 12.69 -23.42 8.37
C TYR A 42 12.91 -23.22 6.86
N PRO A 43 12.78 -24.28 6.04
CA PRO A 43 12.89 -24.18 4.58
C PRO A 43 11.79 -23.29 3.97
N HIS A 44 12.07 -22.61 2.85
CA HIS A 44 11.09 -21.75 2.16
C HIS A 44 9.84 -22.52 1.73
N GLU A 45 9.95 -23.83 1.48
CA GLU A 45 8.84 -24.69 1.07
C GLU A 45 7.77 -24.86 2.17
N TYR A 46 8.08 -24.48 3.41
CA TYR A 46 7.12 -24.54 4.52
C TYR A 46 6.16 -23.35 4.52
N GLU A 47 6.46 -22.27 3.80
CA GLU A 47 5.58 -21.11 3.63
C GLU A 47 4.48 -21.39 2.57
N ASP A 48 3.71 -22.46 2.80
CA ASP A 48 2.61 -22.91 1.93
C ASP A 48 1.26 -22.30 2.37
N PHE A 49 0.73 -21.39 1.54
CA PHE A 49 -0.55 -20.71 1.75
C PHE A 49 -1.79 -21.60 1.54
N ALA A 50 -1.64 -22.87 1.19
CA ALA A 50 -2.74 -23.82 1.05
C ALA A 50 -3.09 -24.55 2.35
N THR A 51 -2.22 -24.50 3.36
CA THR A 51 -2.34 -25.28 4.60
C THR A 51 -2.35 -24.39 5.84
N ASP A 52 -2.72 -24.99 6.98
CA ASP A 52 -2.68 -24.31 8.28
C ASP A 52 -1.23 -24.03 8.66
N ALA A 53 -0.85 -22.75 8.71
CA ALA A 53 0.54 -22.33 8.90
C ALA A 53 0.98 -22.21 10.37
N SER A 54 0.15 -22.62 11.33
CA SER A 54 0.46 -22.51 12.77
C SER A 54 1.73 -23.27 13.19
N PHE A 55 2.09 -24.33 12.46
CA PHE A 55 3.31 -25.09 12.69
C PHE A 55 4.60 -24.28 12.47
N LEU A 56 4.55 -23.16 11.73
CA LEU A 56 5.69 -22.27 11.54
C LEU A 56 6.09 -21.59 12.87
N ASP A 57 5.09 -21.24 13.68
CA ASP A 57 5.31 -20.64 14.99
C ASP A 57 5.79 -21.69 16.00
N GLU A 58 5.16 -22.88 15.99
CA GLU A 58 5.60 -24.04 16.78
C GLU A 58 7.06 -24.38 16.48
N TRP A 59 7.48 -24.35 15.20
CA TRP A 59 8.87 -24.61 14.81
C TRP A 59 9.84 -23.64 15.49
N SER A 60 9.52 -22.34 15.53
CA SER A 60 10.36 -21.32 16.18
C SER A 60 10.48 -21.57 17.69
N PHE A 61 9.36 -21.87 18.35
CA PHE A 61 9.33 -22.20 19.78
C PHE A 61 10.11 -23.49 20.09
N ASP A 62 9.90 -24.55 19.31
CA ASP A 62 10.57 -25.85 19.47
C ASP A 62 12.09 -25.74 19.30
N HIS A 63 12.56 -24.92 18.35
CA HIS A 63 13.98 -24.69 18.14
C HIS A 63 14.62 -23.92 19.29
N PHE A 64 13.91 -22.95 19.86
CA PHE A 64 14.36 -22.26 21.05
C PHE A 64 14.41 -23.20 22.27
N HIS A 65 13.38 -24.01 22.47
CA HIS A 65 13.37 -25.01 23.54
C HIS A 65 14.52 -26.03 23.36
N GLY A 66 14.73 -26.51 22.14
CA GLY A 66 15.85 -27.37 21.78
C GLY A 66 17.23 -26.73 22.02
N LEU A 67 17.38 -25.42 21.79
CA LEU A 67 18.59 -24.67 22.09
C LEU A 67 18.92 -24.72 23.59
N LEU A 68 17.94 -24.43 24.45
CA LEU A 68 18.13 -24.46 25.90
C LEU A 68 18.41 -25.88 26.40
N ASN A 69 17.75 -26.90 25.86
CA ASN A 69 18.03 -28.30 26.20
C ASN A 69 19.46 -28.72 25.83
N LYS A 70 19.91 -28.42 24.60
CA LYS A 70 21.27 -28.70 24.14
C LYS A 70 22.33 -28.00 25.00
N SER A 71 22.03 -26.80 25.49
CA SER A 71 22.96 -26.07 26.36
C SER A 71 23.25 -26.77 27.70
N ASN A 72 22.41 -27.71 28.13
CA ASN A 72 22.70 -28.51 29.33
C ASN A 72 23.86 -29.50 29.09
N GLU A 73 24.09 -29.91 27.85
CA GLU A 73 25.13 -30.86 27.44
C GLU A 73 26.36 -30.17 26.83
N ASP A 74 26.20 -28.97 26.25
CA ASP A 74 27.27 -28.17 25.65
C ASP A 74 27.69 -26.99 26.55
N PRO A 75 28.85 -27.07 27.25
CA PRO A 75 29.34 -26.00 28.11
C PRO A 75 29.65 -24.69 27.36
N THR A 76 30.00 -24.76 26.08
CA THR A 76 30.31 -23.58 25.27
C THR A 76 29.03 -22.82 24.97
N LEU A 77 27.99 -23.53 24.53
CA LEU A 77 26.66 -22.96 24.31
C LEU A 77 26.07 -22.40 25.62
N LYS A 78 26.22 -23.13 26.73
CA LYS A 78 25.79 -22.66 28.06
C LYS A 78 26.46 -21.35 28.46
N LYS A 79 27.77 -21.24 28.21
CA LYS A 79 28.53 -20.02 28.47
C LYS A 79 28.05 -18.87 27.58
N LEU A 80 27.72 -19.15 26.32
CA LEU A 80 27.22 -18.15 25.37
C LEU A 80 25.85 -17.61 25.79
N LEU A 81 24.92 -18.48 26.20
CA LEU A 81 23.59 -18.10 26.70
C LEU A 81 23.67 -17.30 28.00
N ARG A 82 24.71 -17.47 28.83
CA ARG A 82 24.88 -16.76 30.10
C ARG A 82 25.65 -15.44 29.98
N GLN A 83 25.90 -14.95 28.78
CA GLN A 83 26.55 -13.65 28.59
C GLN A 83 25.57 -12.50 28.83
N ASP A 84 26.11 -11.34 29.19
CA ASP A 84 25.35 -10.08 29.20
C ASP A 84 25.03 -9.63 27.77
N LYS A 85 24.00 -8.78 27.63
CA LYS A 85 23.63 -8.12 26.36
C LYS A 85 23.24 -9.11 25.26
N LEU A 86 22.61 -10.21 25.65
CA LEU A 86 22.07 -11.23 24.77
C LEU A 86 20.71 -10.79 24.19
N VAL A 87 20.49 -11.07 22.91
CA VAL A 87 19.17 -10.95 22.28
C VAL A 87 18.68 -12.33 21.88
N ILE A 88 17.43 -12.64 22.22
CA ILE A 88 16.70 -13.82 21.72
C ILE A 88 15.55 -13.30 20.87
N PHE A 89 15.51 -13.68 19.60
CA PHE A 89 14.50 -13.20 18.66
C PHE A 89 13.74 -14.37 18.04
N LEU A 90 12.44 -14.44 18.31
CA LEU A 90 11.54 -15.42 17.71
C LEU A 90 10.64 -14.70 16.72
N HIS A 91 10.77 -15.02 15.44
CA HIS A 91 9.90 -14.51 14.39
C HIS A 91 8.78 -15.52 14.13
N LEU A 92 7.54 -15.10 14.40
CA LEU A 92 6.34 -15.93 14.35
C LEU A 92 5.50 -15.56 13.11
N LEU A 93 5.69 -16.30 12.02
CA LEU A 93 5.08 -16.00 10.71
C LEU A 93 3.67 -16.59 10.54
N GLY A 94 3.28 -17.59 11.33
CA GLY A 94 2.07 -18.39 11.08
C GLY A 94 0.80 -17.56 10.95
N CYS A 95 0.64 -16.53 11.79
CA CYS A 95 -0.48 -15.59 11.71
C CYS A 95 -0.52 -14.81 10.38
N ASP A 96 0.60 -14.34 9.84
CA ASP A 96 0.63 -13.64 8.54
C ASP A 96 0.21 -14.59 7.42
N THR A 97 0.82 -15.76 7.33
CA THR A 97 0.52 -16.78 6.31
C THR A 97 -0.96 -17.19 6.35
N ASN A 98 -1.49 -17.50 7.54
CA ASN A 98 -2.90 -17.82 7.72
C ASN A 98 -3.81 -16.61 7.45
N GLY A 99 -3.30 -15.41 7.68
CA GLY A 99 -3.97 -14.16 7.35
C GLY A 99 -4.21 -14.00 5.85
N HIS A 100 -3.18 -14.15 5.03
CA HIS A 100 -3.27 -14.12 3.56
C HIS A 100 -4.15 -15.26 3.02
N ALA A 101 -3.93 -16.47 3.53
CA ALA A 101 -4.59 -17.68 3.04
C ALA A 101 -6.08 -17.77 3.43
N HIS A 102 -6.40 -17.39 4.67
CA HIS A 102 -7.67 -17.69 5.31
C HIS A 102 -8.39 -16.47 5.89
N ARG A 103 -7.76 -15.29 5.98
CA ARG A 103 -8.24 -14.02 6.55
C ARG A 103 -8.19 -13.94 8.08
N PRO A 104 -8.03 -12.73 8.67
CA PRO A 104 -7.85 -12.52 10.11
C PRO A 104 -8.91 -13.13 11.02
N TYR A 105 -10.18 -13.18 10.59
CA TYR A 105 -11.28 -13.66 11.44
C TYR A 105 -11.67 -15.11 11.17
N SER A 106 -10.88 -15.84 10.39
CA SER A 106 -11.12 -17.26 10.16
C SER A 106 -10.82 -18.07 11.42
N SER A 107 -11.49 -19.22 11.56
CA SER A 107 -11.18 -20.15 12.65
C SER A 107 -9.73 -20.65 12.60
N ILE A 108 -9.09 -20.69 11.42
CA ILE A 108 -7.70 -21.09 11.27
C ILE A 108 -6.79 -20.02 11.87
N TYR A 109 -6.95 -18.76 11.46
CA TYR A 109 -6.17 -17.64 12.02
C TYR A 109 -6.36 -17.53 13.53
N LEU A 110 -7.61 -17.55 14.03
CA LEU A 110 -7.88 -17.45 15.46
C LEU A 110 -7.33 -18.64 16.26
N ASN A 111 -7.24 -19.83 15.67
CA ASN A 111 -6.55 -20.95 16.31
C ASN A 111 -5.03 -20.76 16.32
N ASN A 112 -4.45 -20.18 15.27
CA ASN A 112 -3.04 -19.81 15.26
C ASN A 112 -2.71 -18.78 16.36
N VAL A 113 -3.57 -17.79 16.58
CA VAL A 113 -3.39 -16.81 17.68
C VAL A 113 -3.30 -17.54 19.03
N LYS A 114 -4.11 -18.58 19.26
CA LYS A 114 -4.02 -19.41 20.48
C LYS A 114 -2.72 -20.22 20.56
N VAL A 115 -2.18 -20.68 19.44
CA VAL A 115 -0.88 -21.36 19.39
C VAL A 115 0.23 -20.41 19.81
N VAL A 116 0.22 -19.18 19.29
CA VAL A 116 1.17 -18.12 19.67
C VAL A 116 1.05 -17.79 21.17
N ASP A 117 -0.16 -17.58 21.67
CA ASP A 117 -0.42 -17.27 23.09
C ASP A 117 0.14 -18.37 24.03
N LYS A 118 -0.16 -19.64 23.73
CA LYS A 118 0.38 -20.79 24.47
C LYS A 118 1.90 -20.89 24.37
N GLY A 119 2.47 -20.67 23.18
CA GLY A 119 3.91 -20.71 22.96
C GLY A 119 4.66 -19.62 23.72
N ILE A 120 4.06 -18.43 23.87
CA ILE A 120 4.60 -17.34 24.70
C ILE A 120 4.61 -17.74 26.18
N GLU A 121 3.52 -18.30 26.70
CA GLU A 121 3.43 -18.77 28.09
C GLU A 121 4.51 -19.83 28.42
N GLU A 122 4.66 -20.81 27.53
CA GLU A 122 5.66 -21.88 27.68
C GLU A 122 7.09 -21.35 27.58
N THR A 123 7.34 -20.46 26.61
CA THR A 123 8.66 -19.82 26.41
C THR A 123 9.05 -18.96 27.61
N TYR A 124 8.12 -18.17 28.14
CA TYR A 124 8.33 -17.37 29.34
C TYR A 124 8.71 -18.27 30.53
N SER A 125 7.92 -19.31 30.79
CA SER A 125 8.17 -20.25 31.89
C SER A 125 9.55 -20.92 31.77
N LEU A 126 9.94 -21.30 30.55
CA LEU A 126 11.22 -21.92 30.26
C LEU A 126 12.40 -20.97 30.51
N ILE A 127 12.29 -19.70 30.10
CA ILE A 127 13.34 -18.70 30.31
C ILE A 127 13.51 -18.42 31.81
N GLU A 128 12.41 -18.19 32.53
CA GLU A 128 12.44 -17.95 33.97
C GLU A 128 13.02 -19.14 34.74
N GLU A 129 12.72 -20.37 34.32
CA GLU A 129 13.32 -21.58 34.90
C GLU A 129 14.81 -21.74 34.53
N TYR A 130 15.22 -21.38 33.33
CA TYR A 130 16.61 -21.59 32.89
C TYR A 130 17.59 -20.57 33.50
N PHE A 131 17.23 -19.28 33.55
CA PHE A 131 18.11 -18.20 34.01
C PHE A 131 18.00 -17.93 35.51
N LYS A 132 16.78 -17.94 36.07
CA LYS A 132 16.50 -17.72 37.51
C LYS A 132 17.15 -16.47 38.12
N ASP A 133 17.33 -15.41 37.35
CA ASP A 133 17.99 -14.18 37.81
C ASP A 133 17.07 -12.96 37.82
N ASN A 134 15.85 -13.06 37.29
CA ASN A 134 14.91 -11.96 37.12
C ASN A 134 15.50 -10.77 36.31
N GLN A 135 16.47 -11.03 35.42
CA GLN A 135 17.13 -9.99 34.61
C GLN A 135 16.68 -9.96 33.15
N THR A 136 15.69 -10.77 32.77
CA THR A 136 15.17 -10.80 31.40
C THR A 136 14.07 -9.76 31.21
N ALA A 137 14.18 -8.98 30.14
CA ALA A 137 13.13 -8.12 29.64
C ALA A 137 12.50 -8.75 28.39
N TYR A 138 11.18 -8.64 28.26
CA TYR A 138 10.40 -9.23 27.18
C TYR A 138 9.69 -8.12 26.41
N ILE A 139 9.72 -8.22 25.08
CA ILE A 139 8.99 -7.33 24.17
C ILE A 139 8.27 -8.22 23.16
N PHE A 140 6.95 -8.11 23.12
CA PHE A 140 6.08 -8.76 22.16
C PHE A 140 5.41 -7.70 21.29
N THR A 141 5.54 -7.83 19.98
CA THR A 141 4.95 -6.90 19.01
C THR A 141 4.70 -7.59 17.68
N ALA A 142 3.95 -6.93 16.79
CA ALA A 142 3.94 -7.22 15.36
C ALA A 142 4.64 -6.11 14.57
N ASP A 143 5.07 -6.41 13.35
CA ASP A 143 5.66 -5.48 12.39
C ASP A 143 4.58 -4.79 11.52
N HIS A 144 3.47 -5.46 11.27
CA HIS A 144 2.29 -4.86 10.64
C HIS A 144 0.99 -5.52 11.10
N GLY A 145 -0.11 -4.82 10.85
CA GLY A 145 -1.46 -5.39 10.87
C GLY A 145 -1.88 -5.88 9.48
N MET A 146 -3.15 -6.23 9.32
CA MET A 146 -3.68 -6.68 8.03
C MET A 146 -5.16 -6.34 7.89
N SER A 147 -5.59 -5.98 6.67
CA SER A 147 -7.00 -5.79 6.35
C SER A 147 -7.81 -7.10 6.40
N ASP A 148 -9.14 -7.01 6.53
CA ASP A 148 -10.04 -8.18 6.56
C ASP A 148 -9.95 -9.07 5.31
N LYS A 149 -9.39 -8.56 4.22
CA LYS A 149 -9.13 -9.31 2.98
C LYS A 149 -7.92 -10.24 3.06
N GLY A 150 -7.10 -10.13 4.10
CA GLY A 150 -5.82 -10.81 4.13
C GLY A 150 -4.75 -10.07 3.32
N SER A 151 -4.73 -8.73 3.36
CA SER A 151 -3.75 -7.91 2.64
C SER A 151 -3.22 -6.81 3.54
N HIS A 152 -1.94 -6.50 3.41
CA HIS A 152 -1.25 -5.42 4.15
C HIS A 152 -0.32 -4.63 3.21
N GLY A 153 0.36 -3.61 3.75
CA GLY A 153 1.33 -2.77 3.03
C GLY A 153 0.79 -1.44 2.48
N ASP A 154 -0.42 -1.04 2.85
CA ASP A 154 -0.94 0.31 2.65
C ASP A 154 -0.93 1.11 3.97
N GLY A 155 -1.30 2.40 3.91
CA GLY A 155 -1.31 3.31 5.07
C GLY A 155 -2.60 3.27 5.91
N HIS A 156 -3.46 2.26 5.77
CA HIS A 156 -4.65 2.13 6.60
C HIS A 156 -4.28 1.74 8.04
N PRO A 157 -4.93 2.27 9.09
CA PRO A 157 -4.58 1.98 10.49
C PRO A 157 -4.52 0.49 10.82
N THR A 158 -5.44 -0.32 10.28
CA THR A 158 -5.43 -1.79 10.47
C THR A 158 -4.19 -2.49 9.91
N ASN A 159 -3.41 -1.83 9.06
CA ASN A 159 -2.16 -2.35 8.50
C ASN A 159 -0.92 -1.77 9.20
N THR A 160 -1.03 -0.59 9.82
CA THR A 160 0.12 0.13 10.41
C THR A 160 0.17 0.03 11.94
N GLU A 161 -0.96 -0.11 12.60
CA GLU A 161 -1.06 -0.26 14.05
C GLU A 161 -0.86 -1.71 14.48
N THR A 162 -0.01 -1.90 15.49
CA THR A 162 0.36 -3.22 16.00
C THR A 162 0.28 -3.24 17.52
N PRO A 163 -0.02 -4.40 18.13
CA PRO A 163 0.06 -4.52 19.58
C PRO A 163 1.52 -4.40 20.02
N LEU A 164 1.76 -3.73 21.15
CA LEU A 164 3.03 -3.74 21.85
C LEU A 164 2.79 -4.10 23.32
N VAL A 165 3.46 -5.15 23.79
CA VAL A 165 3.42 -5.59 25.18
C VAL A 165 4.85 -5.79 25.65
N ALA A 166 5.22 -5.16 26.77
CA ALA A 166 6.54 -5.33 27.37
C ALA A 166 6.41 -5.66 28.86
N TRP A 167 7.28 -6.53 29.37
CA TRP A 167 7.31 -6.93 30.78
C TRP A 167 8.70 -7.44 31.19
N GLY A 168 8.89 -7.70 32.48
CA GLY A 168 10.16 -8.20 33.03
C GLY A 168 11.08 -7.10 33.56
N ALA A 169 12.38 -7.36 33.54
CA ALA A 169 13.40 -6.48 34.12
C ALA A 169 13.44 -5.11 33.41
N GLY A 170 13.55 -4.04 34.18
CA GLY A 170 13.66 -2.66 33.66
C GLY A 170 12.37 -2.09 33.05
N ILE A 171 11.28 -2.86 32.97
CA ILE A 171 9.99 -2.40 32.46
C ILE A 171 9.13 -1.82 33.59
N GLN A 172 8.51 -0.67 33.32
CA GLN A 172 7.59 0.01 34.23
C GLN A 172 6.30 -0.79 34.42
N LYS A 173 5.79 -0.85 35.66
CA LYS A 173 4.51 -1.52 35.96
C LYS A 173 3.33 -0.72 35.41
N PRO A 174 2.23 -1.39 34.99
CA PRO A 174 1.02 -0.74 34.51
C PRO A 174 0.49 0.30 35.51
N LYS A 175 0.12 1.49 35.00
CA LYS A 175 -0.52 2.55 35.80
C LYS A 175 -2.02 2.57 35.53
N PHE A 176 -2.78 3.12 36.48
CA PHE A 176 -4.21 3.32 36.28
C PHE A 176 -4.47 4.48 35.31
N ALA A 177 -5.46 4.29 34.43
CA ALA A 177 -5.89 5.32 33.51
C ALA A 177 -6.36 6.58 34.26
N THR A 178 -6.03 7.75 33.71
CA THR A 178 -6.51 9.05 34.18
C THR A 178 -7.20 9.77 33.02
N PRO A 179 -7.99 10.82 33.23
CA PRO A 179 -8.60 11.56 32.11
C PRO A 179 -7.60 12.13 31.08
N LYS A 180 -6.30 12.16 31.41
CA LYS A 180 -5.20 12.57 30.51
C LYS A 180 -4.49 11.40 29.83
N SER A 181 -4.75 10.15 30.22
CA SER A 181 -4.06 8.95 29.70
C SER A 181 -4.54 8.49 28.32
N THR A 182 -5.40 9.27 27.66
CA THR A 182 -5.87 9.01 26.29
C THR A 182 -5.29 10.01 25.29
N VAL A 183 -4.36 10.88 25.72
CA VAL A 183 -3.73 11.87 24.85
C VAL A 183 -2.49 11.23 24.24
N ASP A 184 -2.45 11.15 22.92
CA ASP A 184 -1.26 10.77 22.15
C ASP A 184 -0.09 11.73 22.49
N THR A 185 0.89 11.23 23.23
CA THR A 185 2.12 11.95 23.62
C THR A 185 3.32 11.54 22.76
N GLY A 186 3.14 10.65 21.79
CA GLY A 186 4.18 10.17 20.91
C GLY A 186 4.80 11.32 20.10
N LEU A 187 6.13 11.35 20.01
CA LEU A 187 6.80 12.31 19.15
C LEU A 187 6.57 11.91 17.69
N ARG A 188 5.96 12.80 16.91
CA ARG A 188 5.63 12.55 15.51
C ARG A 188 6.84 12.79 14.62
N PHE A 189 7.20 11.80 13.80
CA PHE A 189 8.26 11.93 12.81
C PHE A 189 7.70 11.77 11.40
N VAL A 190 7.64 12.87 10.64
CA VAL A 190 7.21 12.97 9.23
C VAL A 190 5.72 12.67 8.99
N ASP A 191 5.13 11.72 9.69
CA ASP A 191 3.72 11.33 9.59
C ASP A 191 2.83 12.13 10.56
N GLU A 192 1.65 12.53 10.09
CA GLU A 192 0.59 13.12 10.92
C GLU A 192 -0.32 12.05 11.55
N HIS A 193 -0.05 10.76 11.28
CA HIS A 193 -0.78 9.64 11.84
C HIS A 193 -0.85 9.75 13.36
N THR A 194 -2.07 9.74 13.86
CA THR A 194 -2.41 9.77 15.28
C THR A 194 -2.72 8.35 15.72
N HIS A 195 -2.27 7.97 16.91
CA HIS A 195 -2.65 6.70 17.54
C HIS A 195 -4.12 6.75 18.01
N ASP A 196 -5.07 6.83 17.07
CA ASP A 196 -6.47 7.18 17.34
C ASP A 196 -7.42 5.99 17.41
N MET A 197 -7.00 4.80 16.98
CA MET A 197 -7.84 3.62 17.10
C MET A 197 -8.07 3.28 18.56
N PRO A 198 -9.33 3.16 19.02
CA PRO A 198 -9.64 2.90 20.41
C PRO A 198 -9.16 1.50 20.84
N THR A 199 -8.70 1.39 22.08
CA THR A 199 -8.42 0.08 22.68
C THR A 199 -9.72 -0.75 22.67
N PRO A 200 -9.71 -1.99 22.15
CA PRO A 200 -10.91 -2.81 22.14
C PRO A 200 -11.46 -3.06 23.55
N PHE A 201 -12.76 -2.82 23.73
CA PHE A 201 -13.47 -3.04 25.00
C PHE A 201 -13.24 -4.46 25.56
N GLU A 202 -13.23 -5.45 24.66
CA GLU A 202 -13.08 -6.86 25.00
C GLU A 202 -11.74 -7.22 25.65
N TRP A 203 -10.72 -6.36 25.54
CA TRP A 203 -9.42 -6.58 26.18
C TRP A 203 -9.47 -6.33 27.69
N GLY A 204 -10.49 -5.63 28.20
CA GLY A 204 -10.62 -5.33 29.63
C GLY A 204 -9.54 -4.40 30.17
N LEU A 205 -8.89 -3.60 29.31
CA LEU A 205 -7.80 -2.69 29.68
C LEU A 205 -8.25 -1.24 29.93
N GLU A 206 -9.56 -0.98 30.00
CA GLU A 206 -10.09 0.39 30.15
C GLU A 206 -9.58 1.14 31.39
N SER A 207 -9.27 0.40 32.45
CA SER A 207 -8.75 0.98 33.70
C SER A 207 -7.23 1.18 33.71
N ILE A 208 -6.53 0.74 32.66
CA ILE A 208 -5.07 0.78 32.57
C ILE A 208 -4.67 1.90 31.59
N GLU A 209 -3.63 2.65 31.94
CA GLU A 209 -3.05 3.67 31.08
C GLU A 209 -2.55 3.05 29.77
N ARG A 210 -2.99 3.62 28.66
CA ARG A 210 -2.52 3.27 27.32
C ARG A 210 -1.26 4.08 27.00
N VAL A 211 -0.23 3.41 26.51
CA VAL A 211 1.02 4.05 26.08
C VAL A 211 1.35 3.60 24.66
N ASP A 212 1.05 4.47 23.70
CA ASP A 212 1.37 4.26 22.29
C ASP A 212 2.77 4.79 21.95
N VAL A 213 3.44 4.14 21.00
CA VAL A 213 4.77 4.50 20.53
C VAL A 213 4.86 4.27 19.02
N ASN A 214 5.77 4.95 18.33
CA ASN A 214 6.04 4.62 16.94
C ASN A 214 6.84 3.31 16.86
N GLN A 215 6.69 2.53 15.79
CA GLN A 215 7.46 1.29 15.62
C GLN A 215 8.98 1.51 15.69
N ALA A 216 9.47 2.67 15.23
CA ALA A 216 10.88 3.04 15.31
C ALA A 216 11.39 3.17 16.75
N ASP A 217 10.50 3.45 17.72
CA ASP A 217 10.80 3.67 19.14
C ASP A 217 11.11 2.37 19.88
N ILE A 218 10.79 1.20 19.29
CA ILE A 218 11.12 -0.12 19.84
C ILE A 218 12.64 -0.35 19.84
N ALA A 219 13.36 0.15 18.83
CA ALA A 219 14.81 0.04 18.76
C ALA A 219 15.54 0.73 19.95
N PRO A 220 15.31 2.02 20.25
CA PRO A 220 15.89 2.65 21.43
C PRO A 220 15.42 1.99 22.73
N LEU A 221 14.14 1.58 22.85
CA LEU A 221 13.63 0.83 24.00
C LEU A 221 14.47 -0.43 24.29
N MET A 222 14.65 -1.30 23.30
CA MET A 222 15.49 -2.49 23.40
C MET A 222 16.93 -2.17 23.79
N THR A 223 17.54 -1.15 23.18
CA THR A 223 18.93 -0.82 23.48
C THR A 223 19.13 -0.29 24.89
N ILE A 224 18.18 0.49 25.43
CA ILE A 224 18.30 0.99 26.80
C ILE A 224 18.10 -0.14 27.81
N LEU A 225 17.12 -1.02 27.60
CA LEU A 225 16.92 -2.20 28.46
C LEU A 225 18.17 -3.09 28.56
N LEU A 226 18.91 -3.23 27.46
CA LEU A 226 20.13 -4.04 27.41
C LEU A 226 21.42 -3.25 27.73
N GLY A 227 21.35 -1.93 27.94
CA GLY A 227 22.56 -1.10 28.11
C GLY A 227 23.47 -1.12 26.87
N LEU A 228 22.88 -1.03 25.68
CA LEU A 228 23.52 -1.02 24.37
C LEU A 228 23.57 0.39 23.76
N PRO A 229 24.56 0.68 22.90
CA PRO A 229 24.49 1.85 22.03
C PRO A 229 23.28 1.75 21.09
N SER A 230 22.49 2.81 20.95
CA SER A 230 21.38 2.84 20.00
C SER A 230 21.87 2.65 18.55
N PRO A 231 21.13 1.94 17.69
CA PRO A 231 21.59 1.65 16.34
C PRO A 231 21.77 2.94 15.53
N MET A 232 22.79 3.02 14.69
CA MET A 232 23.15 4.25 13.98
C MET A 232 22.08 4.73 12.99
N ASN A 233 21.19 3.84 12.54
CA ASN A 233 20.07 4.16 11.65
C ASN A 233 18.74 4.41 12.37
N SER A 234 18.69 4.24 13.70
CA SER A 234 17.46 4.40 14.47
C SER A 234 16.99 5.86 14.47
N VAL A 235 15.76 6.11 14.06
CA VAL A 235 15.08 7.42 14.17
C VAL A 235 14.09 7.46 15.34
N GLY A 236 14.05 6.41 16.15
CA GLY A 236 13.11 6.29 17.26
C GLY A 236 13.43 7.23 18.42
N SER A 237 12.38 7.80 18.99
CA SER A 237 12.39 8.51 20.27
C SER A 237 12.22 7.49 21.40
N LEU A 238 13.07 7.55 22.42
CA LEU A 238 13.01 6.62 23.55
C LEU A 238 11.66 6.70 24.29
N PRO A 239 10.87 5.61 24.37
CA PRO A 239 9.56 5.63 25.04
C PRO A 239 9.75 5.47 26.55
N MET A 240 9.95 6.61 27.24
CA MET A 240 10.26 6.64 28.68
C MET A 240 9.19 6.00 29.56
N ASP A 241 7.92 6.05 29.16
CA ASP A 241 6.82 5.52 29.96
C ASP A 241 6.85 3.98 30.11
N TYR A 242 7.60 3.29 29.25
CA TYR A 242 7.84 1.84 29.35
C TYR A 242 8.97 1.48 30.34
N LEU A 243 9.80 2.44 30.74
CA LEU A 243 11.06 2.18 31.44
C LEU A 243 10.98 2.51 32.93
N ALA A 244 11.39 1.57 33.77
CA ALA A 244 11.51 1.73 35.21
C ALA A 244 12.88 2.34 35.59
N LEU A 245 13.14 3.56 35.11
CA LEU A 245 14.38 4.30 35.36
C LEU A 245 14.18 5.38 36.42
N ASP A 246 15.23 5.70 37.18
CA ASP A 246 15.24 6.89 38.02
C ASP A 246 15.40 8.18 37.19
N LYS A 247 15.31 9.35 37.82
CA LYS A 247 15.36 10.63 37.12
C LYS A 247 16.71 10.91 36.45
N GLU A 248 17.80 10.46 37.06
CA GLU A 248 19.14 10.62 36.51
C GLU A 248 19.31 9.75 35.27
N GLU A 249 18.97 8.46 35.39
CA GLU A 249 19.00 7.49 34.29
C GLU A 249 18.09 7.91 33.13
N GLN A 250 16.89 8.43 33.40
CA GLN A 250 16.01 8.99 32.37
C GLN A 250 16.69 10.12 31.59
N ALA A 251 17.32 11.07 32.28
CA ALA A 251 17.98 12.20 31.63
C ALA A 251 19.18 11.74 30.79
N GLU A 252 19.99 10.81 31.29
CA GLU A 252 21.13 10.25 30.56
C GLU A 252 20.71 9.44 29.34
N ALA A 253 19.69 8.59 29.48
CA ALA A 253 19.17 7.77 28.39
C ALA A 253 18.52 8.64 27.28
N ALA A 254 17.73 9.65 27.65
CA ALA A 254 17.18 10.62 26.69
C ALA A 254 18.30 11.35 25.95
N PHE A 255 19.33 11.79 26.67
CA PHE A 255 20.45 12.50 26.06
C PHE A 255 21.30 11.61 25.15
N ALA A 256 21.47 10.32 25.49
CA ALA A 256 22.13 9.34 24.63
C ALA A 256 21.37 9.13 23.32
N ASN A 257 20.04 8.96 23.39
CA ASN A 257 19.18 8.87 22.21
C ASN A 257 19.23 10.17 21.37
N ALA A 258 19.15 11.34 22.00
CA ALA A 258 19.26 12.64 21.34
C ALA A 258 20.58 12.81 20.57
N LYS A 259 21.72 12.42 21.18
CA LYS A 259 23.03 12.45 20.53
C LYS A 259 23.10 11.52 19.32
N GLN A 260 22.49 10.33 19.39
CA GLN A 260 22.49 9.39 18.28
C GLN A 260 21.72 9.96 17.07
N ILE A 261 20.52 10.53 17.27
CA ILE A 261 19.73 11.15 16.19
C ILE A 261 20.43 12.40 15.65
N LEU A 262 20.99 13.24 16.54
CA LEU A 262 21.77 14.41 16.15
C LEU A 262 22.95 14.03 15.24
N ASN A 263 23.68 12.95 15.56
CA ASN A 263 24.80 12.50 14.72
C ASN A 263 24.36 12.06 13.33
N GLN A 264 23.18 11.46 13.18
CA GLN A 264 22.62 11.18 11.86
C GLN A 264 22.34 12.46 11.08
N PHE A 265 21.71 13.45 11.72
CA PHE A 265 21.47 14.77 11.14
C PHE A 265 22.78 15.43 10.68
N LEU A 266 23.80 15.45 11.56
CA LEU A 266 25.11 16.04 11.25
C LEU A 266 25.77 15.34 10.08
N ARG A 267 25.68 14.00 10.01
CA ARG A 267 26.21 13.24 8.89
C ARG A 267 25.49 13.54 7.58
N LYS A 268 24.16 13.63 7.59
CA LYS A 268 23.37 14.01 6.40
C LYS A 268 23.68 15.43 5.94
N SER A 269 23.78 16.37 6.88
CA SER A 269 24.20 17.76 6.63
C SER A 269 25.56 17.82 5.96
N GLN A 270 26.55 17.12 6.51
CA GLN A 270 27.91 17.06 5.96
C GLN A 270 27.94 16.47 4.54
N LEU A 271 27.24 15.36 4.32
CA LEU A 271 27.17 14.72 3.01
C LEU A 271 26.55 15.66 1.96
N LYS A 272 25.47 16.36 2.32
CA LYS A 272 24.84 17.33 1.41
C LYS A 272 25.74 18.55 1.17
N GLN A 273 26.40 19.06 2.20
CA GLN A 273 27.34 20.17 2.10
C GLN A 273 28.54 19.84 1.19
N SER A 274 29.08 18.62 1.28
CA SER A 274 30.22 18.21 0.45
C SER A 274 29.91 18.06 -1.04
N ARG A 275 28.62 17.91 -1.38
CA ARG A 275 28.17 17.61 -2.75
C ARG A 275 27.44 18.78 -3.39
N SER A 276 26.73 19.59 -2.63
CA SER A 276 25.91 20.66 -3.19
C SER A 276 26.74 21.89 -3.53
N LEU A 277 26.52 22.45 -4.71
CA LEU A 277 27.11 23.73 -5.13
C LEU A 277 26.56 24.91 -4.32
N HIS A 278 25.32 24.80 -3.85
CA HIS A 278 24.65 25.84 -3.07
C HIS A 278 23.98 25.25 -1.82
N PHE A 279 24.81 25.02 -0.80
CA PHE A 279 24.36 24.46 0.47
C PHE A 279 23.63 25.48 1.34
N ARG A 280 22.45 25.08 1.84
CA ARG A 280 21.64 25.81 2.82
C ARG A 280 21.51 24.96 4.08
N PRO A 281 22.15 25.35 5.20
CA PRO A 281 22.08 24.59 6.44
C PRO A 281 20.67 24.63 7.04
N PHE A 282 20.36 23.63 7.86
CA PHE A 282 19.16 23.67 8.70
C PHE A 282 19.39 24.61 9.88
N GLY A 283 18.81 25.81 9.81
CA GLY A 283 19.04 26.91 10.75
C GLY A 283 18.87 26.57 12.24
N PRO A 284 17.81 25.85 12.66
CA PRO A 284 17.56 25.56 14.08
C PRO A 284 18.68 24.81 14.81
N LEU A 285 19.47 24.00 14.09
CA LEU A 285 20.58 23.22 14.67
C LEU A 285 21.97 23.79 14.35
N SER A 286 22.03 25.04 13.89
CA SER A 286 23.31 25.74 13.68
C SER A 286 24.19 25.78 14.94
N ASN A 287 23.58 25.99 16.11
CA ASN A 287 24.24 26.06 17.41
C ASN A 287 24.07 24.78 18.26
N HIS A 288 23.93 23.60 17.62
CA HIS A 288 23.72 22.32 18.32
C HIS A 288 24.77 22.04 19.42
N HIS A 289 26.04 22.44 19.23
CA HIS A 289 27.08 22.30 20.26
C HIS A 289 26.74 23.00 21.58
N THR A 290 26.06 24.14 21.54
CA THR A 290 25.64 24.87 22.75
C THR A 290 24.51 24.13 23.45
N ILE A 291 23.55 23.57 22.70
CA ILE A 291 22.44 22.78 23.25
C ILE A 291 22.98 21.53 23.95
N VAL A 292 23.90 20.80 23.31
CA VAL A 292 24.56 19.60 23.87
C VAL A 292 25.28 19.94 25.19
N LYS A 293 26.09 21.01 25.21
CA LYS A 293 26.81 21.45 26.42
C LYS A 293 25.87 21.87 27.55
N GLU A 294 24.75 22.50 27.23
CA GLU A 294 23.78 22.89 28.26
C GLU A 294 23.11 21.66 28.87
N ILE A 295 22.74 20.65 28.07
CA ILE A 295 22.21 19.38 28.59
C ILE A 295 23.22 18.69 29.51
N GLU A 296 24.49 18.60 29.10
CA GLU A 296 25.57 18.04 29.94
C GLU A 296 25.71 18.76 31.28
N LYS A 297 25.61 20.10 31.26
CA LYS A 297 25.67 20.92 32.46
C LYS A 297 24.44 20.73 33.35
N LEU A 298 23.23 20.60 32.77
CA LEU A 298 22.00 20.34 33.52
C LEU A 298 22.06 18.98 34.23
N ILE A 299 22.53 17.93 33.54
CA ILE A 299 22.75 16.60 34.14
C ILE A 299 23.78 16.69 35.27
N SER A 300 24.94 17.30 35.01
CA SER A 300 26.00 17.47 36.03
C SER A 300 25.57 18.29 37.25
N ALA A 301 24.57 19.15 37.09
CA ALA A 301 24.00 19.97 38.17
C ALA A 301 22.81 19.30 38.89
N GLY A 302 22.47 18.05 38.56
CA GLY A 302 21.32 17.33 39.13
C GLY A 302 19.95 17.86 38.69
N LYS A 303 19.89 18.67 37.61
CA LYS A 303 18.65 19.25 37.08
C LYS A 303 18.05 18.36 36.00
N TYR A 304 17.71 17.14 36.38
CA TYR A 304 17.34 16.07 35.44
C TYR A 304 16.06 16.36 34.62
N GLU A 305 15.04 16.98 35.22
CA GLU A 305 13.80 17.30 34.48
C GLU A 305 14.04 18.32 33.37
N ALA A 306 14.86 19.34 33.63
CA ALA A 306 15.23 20.32 32.62
C ALA A 306 16.11 19.68 31.53
N ALA A 307 17.03 18.79 31.91
CA ALA A 307 17.85 18.05 30.96
C ALA A 307 17.00 17.15 30.04
N LEU A 308 15.99 16.47 30.59
CA LEU A 308 15.05 15.63 29.84
C LEU A 308 14.29 16.45 28.79
N LEU A 309 13.72 17.59 29.18
CA LEU A 309 13.00 18.48 28.27
C LEU A 309 13.91 19.00 27.14
N SER A 310 15.12 19.43 27.47
CA SER A 310 16.10 19.88 26.47
C SER A 310 16.58 18.75 25.55
N ALA A 311 16.71 17.51 26.05
CA ALA A 311 17.02 16.35 25.23
C ALA A 311 15.87 16.02 24.25
N GLN A 312 14.62 16.10 24.70
CA GLN A 312 13.45 15.89 23.84
C GLN A 312 13.33 16.96 22.75
N GLU A 313 13.62 18.22 23.09
CA GLU A 313 13.69 19.30 22.11
C GLU A 313 14.79 19.04 21.07
N LEU A 314 15.97 18.57 21.51
CA LEU A 314 17.06 18.22 20.60
C LEU A 314 16.70 17.05 19.68
N ILE A 315 15.99 16.03 20.17
CA ILE A 315 15.44 14.94 19.35
C ILE A 315 14.49 15.51 18.29
N THR A 316 13.52 16.33 18.71
CA THR A 316 12.53 16.96 17.82
C THR A 316 13.20 17.76 16.70
N LEU A 317 14.16 18.62 17.05
CA LEU A 317 14.90 19.43 16.08
C LEU A 317 15.77 18.56 15.15
N SER A 318 16.39 17.50 15.67
CA SER A 318 17.25 16.61 14.89
C SER A 318 16.45 15.81 13.87
N LEU A 319 15.27 15.33 14.26
CA LEU A 319 14.31 14.68 13.36
C LEU A 319 13.79 15.65 12.29
N ALA A 320 13.39 16.87 12.67
CA ALA A 320 13.01 17.90 11.70
C ALA A 320 14.14 18.22 10.72
N GLY A 321 15.39 18.28 11.21
CA GLY A 321 16.57 18.47 10.38
C GLY A 321 16.86 17.28 9.45
N LEU A 322 16.63 16.05 9.90
CA LEU A 322 16.73 14.85 9.05
C LEU A 322 15.71 14.90 7.91
N HIS A 323 14.45 15.24 8.22
CA HIS A 323 13.41 15.41 7.22
C HIS A 323 13.78 16.51 6.21
N TYR A 324 14.27 17.66 6.67
CA TYR A 324 14.76 18.73 5.81
C TYR A 324 15.80 18.25 4.79
N PHE A 325 16.75 17.41 5.21
CA PHE A 325 17.75 16.86 4.29
C PHE A 325 17.24 15.71 3.41
N GLN A 326 16.25 14.95 3.87
CA GLN A 326 15.59 13.93 3.04
C GLN A 326 14.79 14.57 1.91
N THR A 327 14.13 15.71 2.17
CA THR A 327 13.33 16.44 1.17
C THR A 327 14.05 17.63 0.56
N TYR A 328 15.38 17.73 0.72
CA TYR A 328 16.15 18.93 0.35
C TYR A 328 15.99 19.29 -1.13
N ASP A 329 16.02 18.29 -2.01
CA ASP A 329 15.91 18.48 -3.47
C ASP A 329 14.47 18.35 -3.97
N TRP A 330 13.49 18.15 -3.07
CA TRP A 330 12.11 17.82 -3.43
C TRP A 330 11.46 18.87 -4.33
N PHE A 331 11.61 20.15 -4.03
CA PHE A 331 11.04 21.23 -4.86
C PHE A 331 11.62 21.25 -6.28
N ALA A 332 12.94 21.06 -6.42
CA ALA A 332 13.59 21.03 -7.72
C ALA A 332 13.18 19.79 -8.54
N LEU A 333 13.12 18.64 -7.89
CA LEU A 333 12.69 17.38 -8.50
C LEU A 333 11.21 17.44 -8.91
N MET A 334 10.32 17.91 -8.03
CA MET A 334 8.90 18.10 -8.33
C MET A 334 8.67 19.07 -9.47
N THR A 335 9.40 20.19 -9.50
CA THR A 335 9.33 21.15 -10.62
C THR A 335 9.75 20.48 -11.93
N THR A 336 10.86 19.72 -11.92
CA THR A 336 11.37 19.02 -13.10
C THR A 336 10.38 17.98 -13.62
N ILE A 337 9.84 17.15 -12.73
CA ILE A 337 8.86 16.11 -13.07
C ILE A 337 7.57 16.75 -13.60
N THR A 338 7.07 17.80 -12.95
CA THR A 338 5.88 18.54 -13.38
C THR A 338 6.08 19.15 -14.77
N MET A 339 7.23 19.78 -15.02
CA MET A 339 7.58 20.31 -16.34
C MET A 339 7.71 19.20 -17.38
N GLY A 340 8.21 18.02 -17.00
CA GLY A 340 8.24 16.83 -17.84
C GLY A 340 6.84 16.38 -18.26
N TYR A 341 5.92 16.20 -17.29
CA TYR A 341 4.54 15.82 -17.57
C TYR A 341 3.78 16.87 -18.38
N LEU A 342 3.90 18.15 -18.03
CA LEU A 342 3.27 19.24 -18.78
C LEU A 342 3.81 19.31 -20.21
N GLY A 343 5.12 19.20 -20.38
CA GLY A 343 5.76 19.11 -21.68
C GLY A 343 5.23 17.91 -22.47
N TRP A 344 5.11 16.75 -21.85
CA TRP A 344 4.61 15.55 -22.52
C TRP A 344 3.15 15.70 -22.98
N MET A 345 2.29 16.27 -22.13
CA MET A 345 0.89 16.55 -22.49
C MET A 345 0.80 17.53 -23.66
N VAL A 346 1.53 18.65 -23.61
CA VAL A 346 1.55 19.64 -24.70
C VAL A 346 2.09 19.01 -25.99
N TYR A 347 3.17 18.22 -25.90
CA TYR A 347 3.74 17.53 -27.05
C TYR A 347 2.74 16.57 -27.70
N ILE A 348 2.01 15.76 -26.90
CA ILE A 348 0.95 14.88 -27.39
C ILE A 348 -0.15 15.69 -28.06
N VAL A 349 -0.63 16.77 -27.44
CA VAL A 349 -1.68 17.62 -28.02
C VAL A 349 -1.23 18.18 -29.37
N LEU A 350 -0.01 18.70 -29.46
CA LEU A 350 0.55 19.20 -30.72
C LEU A 350 0.67 18.09 -31.77
N HIS A 351 1.13 16.90 -31.37
CA HIS A 351 1.23 15.74 -32.24
C HIS A 351 -0.15 15.31 -32.76
N VAL A 352 -1.15 15.21 -31.88
CA VAL A 352 -2.51 14.82 -32.24
C VAL A 352 -3.13 15.83 -33.20
N LEU A 353 -3.02 17.13 -32.89
CA LEU A 353 -3.50 18.20 -33.76
C LEU A 353 -2.81 18.17 -35.13
N LYS A 354 -1.52 17.86 -35.19
CA LYS A 354 -0.76 17.84 -36.44
C LYS A 354 -1.05 16.63 -37.31
N CYS A 355 -1.19 15.45 -36.70
CA CYS A 355 -1.32 14.19 -37.42
C CYS A 355 -2.77 13.81 -37.71
N TYR A 356 -3.72 14.21 -36.85
CA TYR A 356 -5.12 13.76 -36.92
C TYR A 356 -6.11 14.88 -37.19
N THR A 357 -5.66 16.14 -37.31
CA THR A 357 -6.54 17.25 -37.68
C THR A 357 -5.94 18.04 -38.85
N SER A 358 -6.79 18.56 -39.72
CA SER A 358 -6.39 19.48 -40.79
C SER A 358 -6.05 20.89 -40.28
N PHE A 359 -6.20 21.14 -38.97
CA PHE A 359 -6.08 22.44 -38.33
C PHE A 359 -4.66 23.04 -38.42
N LEU A 360 -3.62 22.22 -38.27
CA LEU A 360 -2.23 22.66 -38.35
C LEU A 360 -1.60 22.48 -39.75
N VAL A 361 -2.34 21.92 -40.70
CA VAL A 361 -1.90 21.68 -42.08
C VAL A 361 -2.37 22.81 -42.97
N THR A 362 -1.68 23.95 -42.95
CA THR A 362 -1.86 24.99 -43.98
C THR A 362 -0.98 24.68 -45.20
N PRO A 363 -1.54 24.51 -46.43
CA PRO A 363 -0.76 24.12 -47.60
C PRO A 363 0.10 25.25 -48.24
N TYR A 364 0.04 26.50 -47.77
CA TYR A 364 0.37 27.64 -48.64
C TYR A 364 1.53 28.58 -48.21
N GLU A 365 2.16 28.44 -47.05
CA GLU A 365 3.30 29.32 -46.68
C GLU A 365 4.68 28.76 -47.08
N THR A 366 4.94 28.81 -48.39
CA THR A 366 6.21 29.14 -49.09
C THR A 366 7.56 28.55 -48.62
N ARG A 367 8.24 27.86 -49.55
CA ARG A 367 9.60 27.28 -49.43
C ARG A 367 10.68 28.20 -48.83
N LEU A 368 10.55 29.53 -48.93
CA LEU A 368 11.44 30.53 -48.32
C LEU A 368 11.30 30.62 -46.78
N LYS A 369 10.07 30.49 -46.25
CA LYS A 369 9.81 30.41 -44.80
C LYS A 369 10.21 29.05 -44.23
N ALA A 370 10.17 27.99 -45.04
CA ALA A 370 10.60 26.65 -44.64
C ALA A 370 12.09 26.61 -44.28
N GLY A 371 12.97 27.26 -45.06
CA GLY A 371 14.40 27.37 -44.76
C GLY A 371 14.70 28.15 -43.47
N ALA A 372 14.06 29.31 -43.28
CA ALA A 372 14.19 30.09 -42.03
C ALA A 372 13.63 29.33 -40.80
N LYS A 373 12.55 28.56 -40.98
CA LYS A 373 11.96 27.71 -39.95
C LYS A 373 12.87 26.53 -39.57
N GLU A 374 13.51 25.91 -40.55
CA GLU A 374 14.49 24.84 -40.33
C GLU A 374 15.73 25.37 -39.58
N VAL A 375 16.25 26.54 -39.97
CA VAL A 375 17.36 27.20 -39.27
C VAL A 375 16.99 27.53 -37.82
N ARG A 376 15.79 28.06 -37.56
CA ARG A 376 15.31 28.34 -36.20
C ARG A 376 15.17 27.07 -35.37
N SER A 377 14.57 26.02 -35.92
CA SER A 377 14.42 24.73 -35.23
C SER A 377 15.77 24.11 -34.87
N LYS A 378 16.74 24.11 -35.80
CA LYS A 378 18.11 23.65 -35.54
C LYS A 378 18.78 24.46 -34.43
N ARG A 379 18.64 25.79 -34.43
CA ARG A 379 19.18 26.65 -33.34
C ARG A 379 18.58 26.32 -31.98
N VAL A 380 17.25 26.13 -31.89
CA VAL A 380 16.56 25.77 -30.65
C VAL A 380 17.03 24.40 -30.15
N ARG A 381 17.16 23.41 -31.03
CA ARG A 381 17.67 22.07 -30.67
C ARG A 381 19.11 22.08 -30.19
N ILE A 382 19.98 22.86 -30.84
CA ILE A 382 21.36 23.05 -30.37
C ILE A 382 21.37 23.71 -28.99
N LEU A 383 20.58 24.76 -28.78
CA LEU A 383 20.48 25.42 -27.48
C LEU A 383 19.92 24.49 -26.39
N GLY A 384 18.89 23.70 -26.71
CA GLY A 384 18.34 22.70 -25.81
C GLY A 384 19.34 21.59 -25.47
N GLY A 385 20.12 21.14 -26.45
CA GLY A 385 21.21 20.19 -26.24
C GLY A 385 22.33 20.76 -25.36
N LEU A 386 22.71 22.02 -25.56
CA LEU A 386 23.67 22.72 -24.70
C LEU A 386 23.13 22.85 -23.28
N LEU A 387 21.87 23.26 -23.12
CA LEU A 387 21.20 23.37 -21.82
C LEU A 387 21.18 22.01 -21.09
N MET A 388 20.79 20.95 -21.79
CA MET A 388 20.80 19.58 -21.26
C MET A 388 22.22 19.15 -20.85
N GLY A 389 23.23 19.45 -21.67
CA GLY A 389 24.64 19.19 -21.35
C GLY A 389 25.10 19.94 -20.11
N THR A 390 24.82 21.25 -20.00
CA THR A 390 25.16 22.08 -18.84
C THR A 390 24.53 21.55 -17.56
N PHE A 391 23.23 21.28 -17.56
CA PHE A 391 22.55 20.73 -16.38
C PHE A 391 23.02 19.32 -16.04
N SER A 392 23.32 18.49 -17.03
CA SER A 392 23.90 17.16 -16.79
C SER A 392 25.27 17.26 -16.12
N ILE A 393 26.11 18.23 -16.51
CA ILE A 393 27.40 18.50 -15.86
C ILE A 393 27.18 18.99 -14.43
N ILE A 394 26.23 19.90 -14.18
CA ILE A 394 25.90 20.37 -12.83
C ILE A 394 25.50 19.18 -11.94
N LEU A 395 24.60 18.32 -12.41
CA LEU A 395 24.16 17.14 -11.66
C LEU A 395 25.30 16.13 -11.42
N LEU A 396 26.23 16.00 -12.37
CA LEU A 396 27.43 15.16 -12.21
C LEU A 396 28.35 15.72 -11.12
N ILE A 397 28.58 17.04 -11.11
CA ILE A 397 29.36 17.73 -10.07
C ILE A 397 28.69 17.55 -8.70
N GLU A 398 27.37 17.61 -8.63
CA GLU A 398 26.62 17.39 -7.39
C GLU A 398 26.48 15.90 -6.98
N HIS A 399 27.07 14.97 -7.73
CA HIS A 399 26.94 13.53 -7.52
C HIS A 399 25.46 13.07 -7.39
N SER A 400 24.59 13.67 -8.20
CA SER A 400 23.16 13.36 -8.19
C SER A 400 22.88 11.94 -8.69
N PRO A 401 21.79 11.29 -8.24
CA PRO A 401 21.42 9.96 -8.72
C PRO A 401 21.18 9.96 -10.25
N PRO A 402 21.47 8.86 -10.96
CA PRO A 402 21.27 8.76 -12.41
C PRO A 402 19.84 9.12 -12.87
N LEU A 403 18.84 8.83 -12.05
CA LEU A 403 17.44 9.16 -12.35
C LEU A 403 17.20 10.67 -12.49
N TYR A 404 17.93 11.52 -11.76
CA TYR A 404 17.78 12.97 -11.85
C TYR A 404 18.17 13.48 -13.24
N HIS A 405 19.23 12.90 -13.81
CA HIS A 405 19.65 13.21 -15.18
C HIS A 405 18.56 12.83 -16.20
N ILE A 406 17.95 11.66 -16.03
CA ILE A 406 16.90 11.17 -16.94
C ILE A 406 15.67 12.09 -16.88
N TYR A 407 15.18 12.44 -15.69
CA TYR A 407 14.02 13.31 -15.55
C TYR A 407 14.26 14.70 -16.14
N LEU A 408 15.42 15.29 -15.85
CA LEU A 408 15.75 16.62 -16.36
C LEU A 408 16.00 16.63 -17.87
N ALA A 409 16.70 15.62 -18.39
CA ALA A 409 16.91 15.47 -19.83
C ALA A 409 15.59 15.30 -20.58
N LEU A 410 14.67 14.49 -20.07
CA LEU A 410 13.35 14.29 -20.67
C LEU A 410 12.54 15.60 -20.69
N ALA A 411 12.52 16.33 -19.58
CA ALA A 411 11.85 17.62 -19.51
C ALA A 411 12.43 18.61 -20.52
N ILE A 412 13.76 18.78 -20.54
CA ILE A 412 14.44 19.68 -21.49
C ILE A 412 14.18 19.25 -22.93
N PHE A 413 14.24 17.96 -23.24
CA PHE A 413 13.98 17.42 -24.57
C PHE A 413 12.57 17.77 -25.06
N LEU A 414 11.54 17.50 -24.25
CA LEU A 414 10.14 17.75 -24.62
C LEU A 414 9.90 19.25 -24.88
N TRP A 415 10.38 20.11 -23.99
CA TRP A 415 10.24 21.56 -24.16
C TRP A 415 11.04 22.09 -25.35
N THR A 416 12.22 21.52 -25.61
CA THR A 416 13.02 21.84 -26.80
C THR A 416 12.25 21.49 -28.06
N GLU A 417 11.62 20.31 -28.14
CA GLU A 417 10.82 19.91 -29.31
C GLU A 417 9.59 20.81 -29.49
N ILE A 418 8.87 21.13 -28.41
CA ILE A 418 7.70 22.04 -28.43
C ILE A 418 8.08 23.42 -28.95
N ILE A 419 9.15 24.02 -28.42
CA ILE A 419 9.62 25.36 -28.82
C ILE A 419 10.19 25.32 -30.24
N SER A 420 10.83 24.21 -30.64
CA SER A 420 11.33 24.04 -32.00
C SER A 420 10.20 24.05 -33.05
N ASP A 421 9.02 23.52 -32.68
CA ASP A 421 7.79 23.62 -33.48
C ASP A 421 6.95 24.86 -33.10
N GLY A 422 7.60 25.98 -32.83
CA GLY A 422 6.94 27.25 -32.50
C GLY A 422 5.94 27.74 -33.56
N SER A 423 5.95 27.20 -34.79
CA SER A 423 4.90 27.46 -35.78
C SER A 423 3.54 26.86 -35.41
N SER A 424 3.52 25.66 -34.84
CA SER A 424 2.28 25.01 -34.40
C SER A 424 1.66 25.78 -33.24
N LEU A 425 2.50 26.24 -32.30
CA LEU A 425 2.09 27.14 -31.22
C LEU A 425 1.54 28.48 -31.74
N GLN A 426 2.21 29.09 -32.72
CA GLN A 426 1.74 30.33 -33.35
C GLN A 426 0.42 30.13 -34.10
N ALA A 427 0.22 28.99 -34.76
CA ALA A 427 -1.03 28.66 -35.45
C ALA A 427 -2.19 28.52 -34.45
N ILE A 428 -1.97 27.81 -33.33
CA ILE A 428 -2.96 27.70 -32.24
C ILE A 428 -3.28 29.08 -31.66
N TRP A 429 -2.27 29.91 -31.38
CA TRP A 429 -2.47 31.25 -30.85
C TRP A 429 -3.28 32.15 -31.79
N ARG A 430 -2.95 32.15 -33.09
CA ARG A 430 -3.72 32.90 -34.10
C ARG A 430 -5.15 32.39 -34.23
N ALA A 431 -5.33 31.08 -34.22
CA ALA A 431 -6.66 30.49 -34.27
C ALA A 431 -7.50 30.90 -33.05
N LEU A 432 -6.92 30.94 -31.84
CA LEU A 432 -7.59 31.45 -30.64
C LEU A 432 -7.96 32.94 -30.77
N GLN A 433 -7.09 33.78 -31.36
CA GLN A 433 -7.38 35.20 -31.56
C GLN A 433 -8.50 35.47 -32.59
N VAL A 434 -8.58 34.67 -33.64
CA VAL A 434 -9.59 34.82 -34.72
C VAL A 434 -10.89 34.07 -34.39
N SER A 435 -10.87 33.20 -33.39
CA SER A 435 -12.05 32.46 -32.94
C SER A 435 -13.13 33.40 -32.41
N LYS A 436 -14.39 33.12 -32.77
CA LYS A 436 -15.53 33.80 -32.15
C LYS A 436 -15.49 33.57 -30.64
N LEU A 437 -15.81 34.60 -29.85
CA LEU A 437 -15.90 34.51 -28.39
C LEU A 437 -16.75 33.32 -27.91
N ILE A 438 -17.80 32.98 -28.65
CA ILE A 438 -18.66 31.82 -28.38
C ILE A 438 -17.89 30.49 -28.47
N SER A 439 -16.98 30.32 -29.43
CA SER A 439 -16.17 29.11 -29.56
C SER A 439 -15.14 28.99 -28.45
N ILE A 440 -14.53 30.12 -28.05
CA ILE A 440 -13.60 30.19 -26.92
C ILE A 440 -14.34 29.84 -25.62
N ALA A 441 -15.53 30.43 -25.41
CA ALA A 441 -16.38 30.15 -24.26
C ALA A 441 -16.79 28.66 -24.22
N LYS A 442 -17.14 28.05 -25.35
CA LYS A 442 -17.42 26.60 -25.44
C LYS A 442 -16.21 25.75 -25.07
N LEU A 443 -15.02 26.10 -25.55
CA LEU A 443 -13.78 25.39 -25.21
C LEU A 443 -13.49 25.50 -23.71
N ILE A 444 -13.52 26.71 -23.15
CA ILE A 444 -13.32 26.95 -21.72
C ILE A 444 -14.34 26.16 -20.90
N THR A 445 -15.61 26.21 -21.28
CA THR A 445 -16.68 25.44 -20.60
C THR A 445 -16.40 23.95 -20.65
N THR A 446 -15.97 23.43 -21.80
CA THR A 446 -15.63 22.00 -21.96
C THR A 446 -14.44 21.61 -21.08
N CYS A 447 -13.41 22.45 -21.01
CA CYS A 447 -12.26 22.23 -20.12
C CYS A 447 -12.67 22.25 -18.64
N ILE A 448 -13.48 23.21 -18.21
CA ILE A 448 -13.98 23.29 -16.83
C ILE A 448 -14.81 22.06 -16.48
N VAL A 449 -15.73 21.65 -17.35
CA VAL A 449 -16.55 20.44 -17.14
C VAL A 449 -15.67 19.20 -17.09
N SER A 450 -14.69 19.07 -17.98
CA SER A 450 -13.77 17.92 -18.00
C SER A 450 -12.91 17.87 -16.74
N PHE A 451 -12.43 19.01 -16.26
CA PHE A 451 -11.70 19.13 -15.00
C PHE A 451 -12.57 18.74 -13.82
N PHE A 452 -13.82 19.20 -13.76
CA PHE A 452 -14.75 18.84 -12.69
C PHE A 452 -15.08 17.33 -12.69
N ILE A 453 -15.28 16.73 -13.87
CA ILE A 453 -15.47 15.28 -14.00
C ILE A 453 -14.22 14.53 -13.51
N LEU A 454 -13.03 14.99 -13.89
CA LEU A 454 -11.77 14.40 -13.45
C LEU A 454 -11.62 14.51 -11.93
N GLU A 455 -11.93 15.66 -11.34
CA GLU A 455 -11.85 15.88 -9.89
C GLU A 455 -12.86 15.00 -9.14
N LEU A 456 -14.09 14.86 -9.65
CA LEU A 456 -15.06 13.91 -9.09
C LEU A 456 -14.55 12.47 -9.17
N LEU A 457 -13.91 12.09 -10.27
CA LEU A 457 -13.32 10.77 -10.45
C LEU A 457 -12.14 10.56 -9.49
N VAL A 458 -11.27 11.55 -9.30
CA VAL A 458 -10.18 11.49 -8.32
C VAL A 458 -10.74 11.40 -6.90
N SER A 459 -11.68 12.27 -6.53
CA SER A 459 -12.35 12.27 -5.23
C SER A 459 -13.01 10.93 -4.92
N SER A 460 -13.57 10.27 -5.94
CA SER A 460 -14.20 8.96 -5.79
C SER A 460 -13.24 7.80 -5.46
N PHE A 461 -11.93 7.97 -5.66
CA PHE A 461 -10.92 7.02 -5.17
C PHE A 461 -10.79 7.09 -3.64
N PHE A 462 -11.05 8.25 -3.05
CA PHE A 462 -10.99 8.46 -1.60
C PHE A 462 -12.36 8.18 -0.96
N GLU A 463 -13.44 8.69 -1.54
CA GLU A 463 -14.79 8.57 -0.99
C GLU A 463 -15.78 8.04 -2.04
N ARG A 464 -16.12 6.75 -1.93
CA ARG A 464 -17.01 6.08 -2.89
C ARG A 464 -18.44 6.60 -2.86
N ARG A 465 -18.86 7.27 -1.77
CA ARG A 465 -20.18 7.95 -1.69
C ARG A 465 -20.36 9.01 -2.77
N VAL A 466 -19.27 9.56 -3.32
CA VAL A 466 -19.30 10.48 -4.46
C VAL A 466 -19.99 9.82 -5.67
N TYR A 467 -19.71 8.53 -5.93
CA TYR A 467 -20.38 7.81 -7.02
C TYR A 467 -21.88 7.65 -6.79
N SER A 468 -22.35 7.50 -5.54
CA SER A 468 -23.79 7.50 -5.24
C SER A 468 -24.43 8.80 -5.71
N GLY A 469 -23.85 9.94 -5.35
CA GLY A 469 -24.33 11.25 -5.81
C GLY A 469 -24.35 11.37 -7.34
N VAL A 470 -23.28 10.92 -8.01
CA VAL A 470 -23.19 10.91 -9.48
C VAL A 470 -24.28 10.03 -10.10
N PHE A 471 -24.50 8.81 -9.60
CA PHE A 471 -25.52 7.91 -10.12
C PHE A 471 -26.94 8.43 -9.88
N LEU A 472 -27.20 9.08 -8.74
CA LEU A 472 -28.50 9.70 -8.46
C LEU A 472 -28.82 10.81 -9.48
N ILE A 473 -27.86 11.71 -9.73
CA ILE A 473 -27.98 12.81 -10.70
C ILE A 473 -28.09 12.26 -12.13
N ALA A 474 -27.22 11.31 -12.50
CA ALA A 474 -27.23 10.68 -13.82
C ALA A 474 -28.53 9.94 -14.09
N GLY A 475 -29.15 9.33 -13.09
CA GLY A 475 -30.46 8.69 -13.22
C GLY A 475 -31.57 9.67 -13.59
N ILE A 476 -31.60 10.84 -12.95
CA ILE A 476 -32.59 11.90 -13.26
C ILE A 476 -32.33 12.47 -14.65
N ILE A 477 -31.10 12.88 -14.96
CA ILE A 477 -30.74 13.46 -16.26
C ILE A 477 -31.00 12.45 -17.38
N GLY A 478 -30.58 11.20 -17.19
CA GLY A 478 -30.77 10.11 -18.15
C GLY A 478 -32.25 9.85 -18.43
N ALA A 479 -33.10 9.80 -17.39
CA ALA A 479 -34.53 9.62 -17.56
C ALA A 479 -35.18 10.78 -18.33
N VAL A 480 -34.83 12.03 -18.02
CA VAL A 480 -35.33 13.21 -18.73
C VAL A 480 -34.89 13.20 -20.20
N VAL A 481 -33.60 12.94 -20.46
CA VAL A 481 -33.05 12.90 -21.82
C VAL A 481 -33.70 11.79 -22.65
N VAL A 482 -33.89 10.59 -22.09
CA VAL A 482 -34.56 9.48 -22.77
C VAL A 482 -36.03 9.81 -23.03
N SER A 483 -36.74 10.37 -22.05
CA SER A 483 -38.14 10.77 -22.18
C SER A 483 -38.34 11.80 -23.30
N CYS A 484 -37.49 12.82 -23.37
CA CYS A 484 -37.56 13.86 -24.40
C CYS A 484 -37.21 13.34 -25.81
N ASN A 485 -36.27 12.40 -25.93
CA ASN A 485 -35.80 11.91 -27.23
C ASN A 485 -36.54 10.67 -27.76
N THR A 486 -37.29 9.96 -26.90
CA THR A 486 -38.03 8.74 -27.30
C THR A 486 -39.51 8.79 -26.87
N PRO A 487 -40.30 9.71 -27.46
CA PRO A 487 -41.73 9.77 -27.19
C PRO A 487 -42.42 8.46 -27.61
N GLY A 488 -43.06 7.77 -26.66
CA GLY A 488 -43.79 6.51 -26.90
C GLY A 488 -43.33 5.31 -26.07
N LEU A 489 -42.23 5.42 -25.32
CA LEU A 489 -41.66 4.35 -24.51
C LEU A 489 -41.81 4.63 -23.01
N SER A 490 -42.99 4.34 -22.47
CA SER A 490 -43.41 4.78 -21.13
C SER A 490 -42.54 4.26 -19.97
N MET A 491 -41.94 3.07 -20.10
CA MET A 491 -41.19 2.44 -18.99
C MET A 491 -39.67 2.57 -19.09
N VAL A 492 -39.12 2.98 -20.25
CA VAL A 492 -37.66 3.04 -20.43
C VAL A 492 -37.02 4.15 -19.58
N PRO A 493 -37.57 5.38 -19.50
CA PRO A 493 -37.08 6.40 -18.58
C PRO A 493 -37.10 5.95 -17.11
N ALA A 494 -38.18 5.26 -16.69
CA ALA A 494 -38.32 4.73 -15.35
C ALA A 494 -37.28 3.63 -15.06
N PHE A 495 -37.00 2.78 -16.05
CA PHE A 495 -35.96 1.75 -15.94
C PHE A 495 -34.55 2.34 -15.82
N VAL A 496 -34.20 3.35 -16.63
CA VAL A 496 -32.89 4.04 -16.56
C VAL A 496 -32.71 4.69 -15.19
N TRP A 497 -33.74 5.38 -14.71
CA TRP A 497 -33.75 5.99 -13.38
C TRP A 497 -33.55 4.95 -12.27
N ALA A 498 -34.38 3.90 -12.25
CA ALA A 498 -34.32 2.85 -11.25
C ALA A 498 -32.97 2.12 -11.28
N SER A 499 -32.39 1.88 -12.46
CA SER A 499 -31.10 1.20 -12.60
C SER A 499 -29.95 2.03 -12.02
N CYS A 500 -29.90 3.33 -12.33
CA CYS A 500 -28.88 4.22 -11.77
C CYS A 500 -29.03 4.35 -10.24
N TRP A 501 -30.24 4.45 -9.74
CA TRP A 501 -30.48 4.56 -8.30
C TRP A 501 -30.18 3.24 -7.57
N PHE A 502 -30.47 2.10 -8.18
CA PHE A 502 -30.04 0.81 -7.66
C PHE A 502 -28.51 0.72 -7.57
N LEU A 503 -27.79 1.12 -8.63
CA LEU A 503 -26.32 1.18 -8.62
C LEU A 503 -25.77 2.12 -7.54
N SER A 504 -26.47 3.22 -7.23
CA SER A 504 -26.07 4.14 -6.15
C SER A 504 -26.09 3.48 -4.76
N GLY A 505 -26.87 2.41 -4.57
CA GLY A 505 -26.86 1.62 -3.33
C GLY A 505 -25.61 0.75 -3.20
N PHE A 506 -25.08 0.21 -4.31
CA PHE A 506 -23.86 -0.59 -4.29
C PHE A 506 -22.63 0.20 -3.85
N THR A 507 -22.58 1.48 -4.20
CA THR A 507 -21.45 2.35 -3.84
C THR A 507 -21.45 2.74 -2.35
N LEU A 508 -22.57 2.52 -1.64
CA LEU A 508 -22.67 2.70 -0.18
C LEU A 508 -22.34 1.43 0.61
N MET A 509 -22.28 0.26 -0.05
CA MET A 509 -21.95 -0.97 0.64
C MET A 509 -20.49 -1.00 1.10
N PRO A 510 -20.18 -1.72 2.21
CA PRO A 510 -18.82 -1.89 2.70
C PRO A 510 -17.85 -2.32 1.59
N VAL A 511 -16.62 -1.80 1.61
CA VAL A 511 -15.55 -2.18 0.64
C VAL A 511 -15.25 -3.67 0.73
N GLN A 512 -15.43 -4.23 1.92
CA GLN A 512 -15.09 -5.59 2.29
C GLN A 512 -16.37 -6.23 2.82
N ILE A 513 -16.98 -7.09 2.01
CA ILE A 513 -18.08 -7.94 2.45
C ILE A 513 -17.45 -9.29 2.78
N PRO A 514 -17.66 -9.85 3.99
CA PRO A 514 -17.17 -11.18 4.32
C PRO A 514 -17.69 -12.22 3.31
N ASP A 515 -16.96 -13.33 3.16
CA ASP A 515 -17.35 -14.37 2.19
C ASP A 515 -18.79 -14.82 2.48
N ASN A 516 -19.70 -14.51 1.56
CA ASN A 516 -21.10 -14.88 1.66
C ASN A 516 -21.48 -15.75 0.46
N THR A 517 -21.18 -17.05 0.59
CA THR A 517 -21.49 -18.05 -0.43
C THR A 517 -22.99 -18.07 -0.77
N GLN A 518 -23.86 -17.83 0.23
CA GLN A 518 -25.31 -17.78 -0.01
C GLN A 518 -25.70 -16.61 -0.92
N LEU A 519 -25.07 -15.45 -0.75
CA LEU A 519 -25.30 -14.29 -1.61
C LEU A 519 -24.82 -14.56 -3.04
N VAL A 520 -23.65 -15.19 -3.21
CA VAL A 520 -23.13 -15.54 -4.54
C VAL A 520 -24.03 -16.55 -5.25
N VAL A 521 -24.41 -17.63 -4.57
CA VAL A 521 -25.33 -18.65 -5.12
C VAL A 521 -26.71 -18.03 -5.39
N GLY A 522 -27.23 -17.23 -4.46
CA GLY A 522 -28.49 -16.50 -4.61
C GLY A 522 -28.48 -15.55 -5.80
N SER A 523 -27.37 -14.82 -6.03
CA SER A 523 -27.22 -13.96 -7.20
C SER A 523 -27.26 -14.77 -8.51
N GLY A 524 -26.62 -15.94 -8.55
CA GLY A 524 -26.70 -16.86 -9.70
C GLY A 524 -28.12 -17.31 -10.00
N ILE A 525 -28.92 -17.60 -8.96
CA ILE A 525 -30.34 -17.96 -9.10
C ILE A 525 -31.15 -16.77 -9.64
N VAL A 526 -30.99 -15.58 -9.08
CA VAL A 526 -31.68 -14.35 -9.53
C VAL A 526 -31.38 -14.06 -11.00
N VAL A 527 -30.12 -14.22 -11.41
CA VAL A 527 -29.68 -14.05 -12.80
C VAL A 527 -30.41 -15.02 -13.73
N VAL A 528 -30.49 -16.30 -13.36
CA VAL A 528 -31.22 -17.31 -14.12
C VAL A 528 -32.71 -16.96 -14.22
N LEU A 529 -33.33 -16.50 -13.12
CA LEU A 529 -34.73 -16.07 -13.12
C LEU A 529 -34.98 -14.88 -14.06
N ILE A 530 -34.12 -13.85 -14.02
CA ILE A 530 -34.21 -12.68 -14.91
C ILE A 530 -34.09 -13.13 -16.38
N ALA A 531 -33.16 -14.02 -16.69
CA ALA A 531 -32.97 -14.50 -18.05
C ALA A 531 -34.14 -15.35 -18.56
N ILE A 532 -34.72 -16.19 -17.70
CA ILE A 532 -35.95 -16.93 -18.01
C ILE A 532 -37.09 -15.95 -18.28
N CYS A 533 -37.28 -14.95 -17.42
CA CYS A 533 -38.32 -13.93 -17.59
C CYS A 533 -38.14 -13.14 -18.88
N ALA A 534 -36.92 -12.67 -19.18
CA ALA A 534 -36.59 -11.96 -20.41
C ALA A 534 -36.85 -12.83 -21.65
N ARG A 535 -36.52 -14.13 -21.57
CA ARG A 535 -36.73 -15.08 -22.66
C ARG A 535 -38.20 -15.39 -22.88
N LEU A 536 -38.98 -15.57 -21.82
CA LEU A 536 -40.44 -15.72 -21.88
C LEU A 536 -41.08 -14.45 -22.46
N PHE A 537 -40.60 -13.27 -22.07
CA PHE A 537 -41.06 -11.99 -22.59
C PHE A 537 -40.77 -11.84 -24.10
N ASP A 538 -39.58 -12.20 -24.58
CA ASP A 538 -39.25 -12.22 -26.03
C ASP A 538 -40.12 -13.22 -26.81
N CYS A 539 -40.49 -14.35 -26.20
CA CYS A 539 -41.39 -15.33 -26.82
C CYS A 539 -42.86 -14.86 -26.86
N MET A 540 -43.28 -14.02 -25.90
CA MET A 540 -44.65 -13.53 -25.77
C MET A 540 -44.92 -12.24 -26.56
N LEU A 541 -43.89 -11.52 -27.01
CA LEU A 541 -44.04 -10.29 -27.78
C LEU A 541 -44.63 -10.55 -29.19
N PRO A 542 -45.79 -9.95 -29.53
CA PRO A 542 -46.34 -9.96 -30.88
C PRO A 542 -45.36 -9.40 -31.92
N LYS A 543 -45.43 -9.92 -33.16
CA LYS A 543 -44.54 -9.51 -34.27
C LYS A 543 -44.69 -8.02 -34.70
N GLN A 544 -45.46 -7.19 -34.02
CA GLN A 544 -45.79 -5.82 -34.46
C GLN A 544 -45.71 -4.73 -33.37
N ASP A 545 -45.12 -5.00 -32.19
CA ASP A 545 -45.11 -4.00 -31.11
C ASP A 545 -43.92 -3.01 -31.14
N ALA A 546 -44.21 -1.80 -30.65
CA ALA A 546 -43.34 -0.62 -30.53
C ALA A 546 -42.04 -0.84 -29.71
N TRP A 547 -41.89 -2.00 -29.07
CA TRP A 547 -40.69 -2.42 -28.33
C TRP A 547 -39.59 -2.98 -29.24
N ARG A 548 -39.89 -3.28 -30.50
CA ARG A 548 -38.93 -3.81 -31.48
C ARG A 548 -37.65 -2.98 -31.62
N PRO A 549 -37.67 -1.64 -31.75
CA PRO A 549 -36.46 -0.86 -32.02
C PRO A 549 -35.42 -0.88 -30.89
N ILE A 550 -35.85 -1.02 -29.63
CA ILE A 550 -34.93 -1.05 -28.47
C ILE A 550 -34.23 -2.40 -28.32
N VAL A 551 -34.92 -3.49 -28.70
CA VAL A 551 -34.36 -4.85 -28.63
C VAL A 551 -33.64 -5.21 -29.95
N SER A 552 -34.01 -4.61 -31.08
CA SER A 552 -33.58 -5.02 -32.42
C SER A 552 -32.59 -4.07 -33.11
N GLY A 553 -31.65 -3.47 -32.37
CA GLY A 553 -30.47 -2.82 -32.96
C GLY A 553 -29.51 -3.79 -33.69
N LEU A 554 -29.78 -5.10 -33.62
CA LEU A 554 -28.98 -6.16 -34.20
C LEU A 554 -29.85 -6.98 -35.17
N LYS A 555 -29.40 -7.06 -36.43
CA LYS A 555 -30.04 -7.88 -37.48
C LYS A 555 -30.26 -9.31 -36.97
N ARG A 556 -31.53 -9.68 -36.75
CA ARG A 556 -31.96 -11.06 -36.47
C ARG A 556 -31.61 -11.93 -37.69
N LYS A 557 -30.53 -12.71 -37.63
CA LYS A 557 -30.45 -13.98 -38.38
C LYS A 557 -31.19 -15.04 -37.55
N GLY A 558 -31.99 -15.85 -38.24
CA GLY A 558 -32.97 -16.78 -37.67
C GLY A 558 -32.43 -17.74 -36.61
N ASP A 559 -33.36 -18.23 -35.79
CA ASP A 559 -33.19 -19.16 -34.67
C ASP A 559 -32.13 -18.78 -33.63
N GLY A 560 -32.56 -17.97 -32.66
CA GLY A 560 -31.87 -17.86 -31.38
C GLY A 560 -31.95 -19.21 -30.66
N SER A 561 -30.94 -20.07 -30.85
CA SER A 561 -31.00 -21.46 -30.43
C SER A 561 -31.26 -21.58 -28.92
N TRP A 562 -32.36 -22.24 -28.56
CA TRP A 562 -32.64 -22.64 -27.17
C TRP A 562 -31.47 -23.42 -26.56
N LYS A 563 -30.71 -24.12 -27.41
CA LYS A 563 -29.46 -24.82 -27.04
C LYS A 563 -28.43 -23.90 -26.37
N LEU A 564 -28.20 -22.70 -26.90
CA LEU A 564 -27.27 -21.72 -26.32
C LEU A 564 -27.80 -21.17 -24.99
N PHE A 565 -29.10 -20.87 -24.91
CA PHE A 565 -29.72 -20.39 -23.67
C PHE A 565 -29.63 -21.43 -22.54
N TYR A 566 -29.97 -22.70 -22.83
CA TYR A 566 -29.83 -23.79 -21.86
C TYR A 566 -28.38 -24.02 -21.45
N LEU A 567 -27.43 -23.92 -22.38
CA LEU A 567 -26.01 -24.00 -22.06
C LEU A 567 -25.58 -22.88 -21.11
N GLN A 568 -26.01 -21.63 -21.34
CA GLN A 568 -25.69 -20.51 -20.45
C GLN A 568 -26.28 -20.67 -19.05
N VAL A 569 -27.55 -21.06 -18.95
CA VAL A 569 -28.19 -21.35 -17.65
C VAL A 569 -27.46 -22.47 -16.92
N PHE A 570 -27.12 -23.56 -17.63
CA PHE A 570 -26.37 -24.67 -17.06
C PHE A 570 -25.00 -24.22 -16.54
N LEU A 571 -24.25 -23.41 -17.32
CA LEU A 571 -22.94 -22.91 -16.91
C LEU A 571 -23.02 -22.02 -15.66
N VAL A 572 -24.05 -21.15 -15.56
CA VAL A 572 -24.26 -20.31 -14.37
C VAL A 572 -24.58 -21.18 -13.15
N LEU A 573 -25.52 -22.13 -13.25
CA LEU A 573 -25.88 -23.01 -12.15
C LEU A 573 -24.73 -23.92 -11.72
N LEU A 574 -24.00 -24.49 -12.68
CA LEU A 574 -22.83 -25.31 -12.41
C LEU A 574 -21.73 -24.48 -11.73
N SER A 575 -21.50 -23.25 -12.18
CA SER A 575 -20.54 -22.34 -11.52
C SER A 575 -20.97 -22.00 -10.09
N SER A 576 -22.25 -21.69 -9.85
CA SER A 576 -22.77 -21.45 -8.49
C SER A 576 -22.66 -22.68 -7.59
N GLY A 577 -22.88 -23.89 -8.12
CA GLY A 577 -22.67 -25.13 -7.39
C GLY A 577 -21.21 -25.36 -7.03
N MET A 578 -20.29 -25.08 -7.96
CA MET A 578 -18.85 -25.23 -7.71
C MET A 578 -18.33 -24.25 -6.66
N VAL A 579 -18.81 -22.99 -6.65
CA VAL A 579 -18.54 -22.00 -5.58
C VAL A 579 -18.87 -22.60 -4.21
N TRP A 580 -20.06 -23.19 -4.07
CA TRP A 580 -20.49 -23.83 -2.82
C TRP A 580 -19.60 -25.00 -2.42
N ILE A 581 -19.25 -25.87 -3.37
CA ILE A 581 -18.39 -27.04 -3.13
C ILE A 581 -16.98 -26.61 -2.71
N SER A 582 -16.37 -25.65 -3.43
CA SER A 582 -15.03 -25.13 -3.15
C SER A 582 -14.96 -24.45 -1.78
N THR A 583 -15.95 -23.62 -1.45
CA THR A 583 -16.02 -22.96 -0.13
C THR A 583 -16.25 -23.95 1.00
N THR A 584 -17.08 -24.97 0.80
CA THR A 584 -17.34 -26.01 1.82
C THR A 584 -16.09 -26.87 2.08
N HIS A 585 -15.35 -27.28 1.05
CA HIS A 585 -14.11 -28.04 1.22
C HIS A 585 -13.06 -27.24 2.00
N ARG A 586 -12.94 -25.95 1.68
CA ARG A 586 -12.05 -25.02 2.39
C ARG A 586 -12.43 -24.88 3.86
N ALA A 587 -13.72 -24.72 4.16
CA ALA A 587 -14.22 -24.65 5.53
C ALA A 587 -13.91 -25.94 6.33
N GLN A 588 -13.83 -27.09 5.66
CA GLN A 588 -13.48 -28.38 6.26
C GLN A 588 -11.96 -28.65 6.32
N LYS A 589 -11.11 -27.67 6.00
CA LYS A 589 -9.64 -27.82 5.89
C LYS A 589 -9.22 -28.95 4.94
N ARG A 590 -9.98 -29.16 3.86
CA ARG A 590 -9.70 -30.20 2.86
C ARG A 590 -9.29 -29.56 1.55
N GLN A 591 -8.28 -30.15 0.90
CA GLN A 591 -7.97 -29.82 -0.48
C GLN A 591 -9.16 -30.14 -1.38
N LEU A 592 -9.33 -29.33 -2.43
CA LEU A 592 -10.34 -29.57 -3.44
C LEU A 592 -9.93 -30.81 -4.27
N LEU A 593 -10.84 -31.76 -4.47
CA LEU A 593 -10.57 -32.93 -5.29
C LEU A 593 -10.12 -32.54 -6.70
N VAL A 594 -9.15 -33.26 -7.28
CA VAL A 594 -8.63 -33.00 -8.63
C VAL A 594 -9.75 -32.92 -9.67
N PHE A 595 -10.78 -33.75 -9.54
CA PHE A 595 -11.95 -33.69 -10.41
C PHE A 595 -12.70 -32.34 -10.35
N HIS A 596 -12.93 -31.81 -9.15
CA HIS A 596 -13.55 -30.50 -8.95
C HIS A 596 -12.65 -29.37 -9.49
N GLN A 597 -11.34 -29.47 -9.30
CA GLN A 597 -10.38 -28.54 -9.90
C GLN A 597 -10.49 -28.56 -11.43
N LEU A 598 -10.54 -29.74 -12.05
CA LEU A 598 -10.69 -29.89 -13.50
C LEU A 598 -12.01 -29.29 -14.01
N ILE A 599 -13.14 -29.48 -13.29
CA ILE A 599 -14.41 -28.81 -13.60
C ILE A 599 -14.23 -27.28 -13.54
N ASN A 600 -13.58 -26.78 -12.48
CA ASN A 600 -13.33 -25.36 -12.33
C ASN A 600 -12.47 -24.79 -13.47
N TRP A 601 -11.40 -25.46 -13.86
CA TRP A 601 -10.56 -25.07 -14.99
C TRP A 601 -11.31 -25.15 -16.32
N SER A 602 -12.12 -26.19 -16.53
CA SER A 602 -12.89 -26.40 -17.76
C SER A 602 -13.94 -25.31 -17.95
N LEU A 603 -14.72 -25.00 -16.91
CA LEU A 603 -15.66 -23.89 -16.91
C LEU A 603 -14.96 -22.54 -17.18
N ALA A 604 -13.71 -22.36 -16.75
CA ALA A 604 -12.97 -21.11 -16.95
C ALA A 604 -12.60 -20.98 -18.42
N GLY A 605 -11.99 -22.05 -18.96
CA GLY A 605 -11.63 -22.16 -20.37
C GLY A 605 -12.84 -21.97 -21.29
N ILE A 606 -13.97 -22.59 -20.96
CA ILE A 606 -15.21 -22.51 -21.75
C ILE A 606 -15.81 -21.10 -21.69
N SER A 607 -15.76 -20.41 -20.55
CA SER A 607 -16.34 -19.07 -20.38
C SER A 607 -15.61 -17.94 -21.13
N LEU A 608 -14.29 -18.07 -21.35
CA LEU A 608 -13.45 -17.05 -22.00
C LEU A 608 -13.87 -16.68 -23.45
N PRO A 609 -14.14 -17.62 -24.38
CA PRO A 609 -14.55 -17.28 -25.75
C PRO A 609 -15.93 -16.60 -25.83
N PHE A 610 -16.83 -16.83 -24.87
CA PHE A 610 -18.14 -16.16 -24.84
C PHE A 610 -18.03 -14.65 -24.58
N SER A 611 -16.95 -14.16 -23.97
CA SER A 611 -16.73 -12.72 -23.75
C SER A 611 -16.38 -11.95 -25.05
N LYS A 612 -15.64 -12.58 -25.97
CA LYS A 612 -15.11 -11.95 -27.20
C LYS A 612 -16.10 -11.90 -28.36
N GLN A 613 -17.10 -12.78 -28.38
CA GLN A 613 -18.17 -12.78 -29.41
C GLN A 613 -19.33 -11.82 -29.09
N SER A 614 -19.24 -11.08 -27.97
CA SER A 614 -20.32 -10.22 -27.45
C SER A 614 -20.56 -8.91 -28.21
N SER A 615 -19.70 -8.52 -29.15
CA SER A 615 -19.77 -7.19 -29.80
C SER A 615 -20.72 -7.08 -30.99
N GLY A 616 -21.39 -8.16 -31.44
CA GLY A 616 -22.26 -8.09 -32.63
C GLY A 616 -23.58 -8.87 -32.60
N SER A 617 -23.81 -9.76 -31.62
CA SER A 617 -25.04 -10.59 -31.60
C SER A 617 -25.36 -11.25 -30.24
N MET A 618 -24.46 -11.17 -29.26
CA MET A 618 -24.51 -11.99 -28.04
C MET A 618 -25.13 -11.29 -26.83
N THR A 619 -25.55 -10.03 -26.97
CA THR A 619 -26.11 -9.21 -25.89
C THR A 619 -27.56 -9.53 -25.54
N LEU A 620 -28.18 -10.52 -26.20
CA LEU A 620 -29.63 -10.64 -26.22
C LEU A 620 -30.26 -11.44 -25.06
N TYR A 621 -29.50 -12.22 -24.28
CA TYR A 621 -30.13 -13.19 -23.36
C TYR A 621 -29.62 -13.21 -21.92
N MET A 622 -28.37 -12.80 -21.67
CA MET A 622 -27.84 -12.44 -20.36
C MET A 622 -26.65 -11.50 -20.60
N PRO A 623 -26.70 -10.21 -20.22
CA PRO A 623 -25.52 -9.35 -20.24
C PRO A 623 -24.72 -9.61 -18.96
N ILE A 624 -24.44 -10.86 -18.67
CA ILE A 624 -23.55 -11.22 -17.57
C ILE A 624 -22.44 -11.98 -18.23
N ASP A 625 -21.35 -11.26 -18.38
CA ASP A 625 -20.07 -11.85 -18.63
C ASP A 625 -19.88 -12.91 -17.53
N VAL A 626 -20.02 -14.19 -17.88
CA VAL A 626 -19.76 -15.33 -16.97
C VAL A 626 -18.36 -15.20 -16.38
N SER A 627 -17.48 -14.40 -17.02
CA SER A 627 -16.19 -13.98 -16.50
C SER A 627 -16.25 -13.10 -15.23
N TYR A 628 -17.34 -12.40 -14.89
CA TYR A 628 -17.39 -11.53 -13.71
C TYR A 628 -17.61 -12.32 -12.40
N VAL A 629 -18.51 -13.30 -12.41
CA VAL A 629 -18.70 -14.23 -11.27
C VAL A 629 -17.45 -15.09 -11.08
N ARG A 630 -16.75 -15.41 -12.18
CA ARG A 630 -15.53 -16.25 -12.16
C ARG A 630 -14.21 -15.53 -12.03
N LYS A 631 -14.11 -14.25 -12.40
CA LYS A 631 -12.88 -13.46 -12.16
C LYS A 631 -12.58 -13.51 -10.67
N TYR A 632 -13.59 -13.37 -9.80
CA TYR A 632 -13.38 -13.41 -8.36
C TYR A 632 -12.87 -14.75 -7.81
N GLU A 633 -13.32 -15.90 -8.33
CA GLU A 633 -12.92 -17.22 -7.80
C GLU A 633 -11.79 -17.90 -8.56
N VAL A 634 -11.75 -17.78 -9.89
CA VAL A 634 -10.59 -18.21 -10.68
C VAL A 634 -9.41 -17.35 -10.26
N LEU A 635 -9.53 -16.04 -10.01
CA LEU A 635 -8.43 -15.28 -9.39
C LEU A 635 -8.11 -15.74 -7.97
N LYS A 636 -9.03 -16.31 -7.18
CA LYS A 636 -8.74 -16.77 -5.81
C LYS A 636 -8.01 -18.13 -5.79
N GLU A 637 -8.44 -19.09 -6.62
CA GLU A 637 -7.75 -20.38 -6.79
C GLU A 637 -6.49 -20.25 -7.65
N SER A 638 -6.50 -19.41 -8.69
CA SER A 638 -5.29 -19.08 -9.44
C SER A 638 -4.39 -18.09 -8.73
N GLN A 639 -4.84 -17.24 -7.79
CA GLN A 639 -3.92 -16.53 -6.88
C GLN A 639 -3.22 -17.54 -5.99
N MET A 640 -3.86 -18.55 -5.44
CA MET A 640 -3.13 -19.60 -4.69
C MET A 640 -2.11 -20.33 -5.57
N VAL A 641 -2.48 -20.76 -6.78
CA VAL A 641 -1.56 -21.52 -7.68
C VAL A 641 -0.51 -20.63 -8.37
N ILE A 642 -0.81 -19.36 -8.63
CA ILE A 642 0.11 -18.38 -9.20
C ILE A 642 0.98 -17.76 -8.12
N PHE A 643 0.52 -17.60 -6.86
CA PHE A 643 1.39 -17.26 -5.74
C PHE A 643 2.34 -18.40 -5.42
N ASP A 644 1.90 -19.66 -5.47
CA ASP A 644 2.80 -20.84 -5.39
C ASP A 644 3.94 -20.80 -6.43
N LYS A 645 3.63 -20.32 -7.65
CA LYS A 645 4.59 -20.23 -8.77
C LYS A 645 5.32 -18.90 -8.91
N LEU A 646 4.81 -17.82 -8.31
CA LEU A 646 5.45 -16.50 -8.27
C LEU A 646 6.25 -16.28 -6.99
N SER A 647 5.96 -16.96 -5.88
CA SER A 647 6.80 -16.97 -4.68
C SER A 647 8.09 -17.75 -4.93
N THR A 648 8.03 -18.84 -5.71
CA THR A 648 9.21 -19.55 -6.22
C THR A 648 10.02 -18.77 -7.27
N GLN A 649 9.54 -17.61 -7.74
CA GLN A 649 10.25 -16.73 -8.69
C GLN A 649 10.42 -15.26 -8.23
N LYS A 650 10.07 -14.88 -7.00
CA LYS A 650 10.21 -13.49 -6.52
C LYS A 650 11.36 -13.28 -5.54
#